data_AF-A0A925WP81-F1
#
_entry.id   AF-A0A925WP81-F1
#
_cell.length_a   1.000
_cell.length_b   1.000
_cell.length_c   1.000
_cell.angle_alpha   90.00
_cell.angle_beta   90.00
_cell.angle_gamma   90.00
#
_symmetry.space_group_name_H-M   'P 1'
#
loop_
_entity.id
_entity.type
_entity.pdbx_description
1 polymer ?
#
loop_
_entity_poly.entity_id
_entity_poly.type
_entity_poly.pdbx_seq_one_letter_code
_entity_poly.pdbx_strand_id
1 'polypeptide(L)'
;AFLYACAVLPIQIAHFGTADAMTNLWVAMTFLFLVRAQDNGTLWDYALCGAAFGAALASRVNIAPLVIAIIFAAAVRMLPALDNALPRSERWRAFAYNFGGLVLAGFTTLLIFRIFNPYAFLGPGFFGLTPNPRWFEDLGRARYMTSAASEAPPQWQWVGRAPYIFPMTNMLLWGMGLALGVTAWVAWGWSGWQLLRGKADGLKNAPIFLFILVYFGWVGANFVMSMRYYLPMYSILAVLAAWLLITLIQRANQPQFRLAGVRRALAVGLTLVVTGFTFIWGAMFTNVYRHQSTFVQVSHWIWENVPGDFAMQLDGTQTADVPLINIAFGQPDGMDNDALSKALLLMPGQRQTYDFTAPADGTVSSVHAPSLGLPFDSGAQTSALRIWVTQPGNETVLTETVLTSQFNYRGQQVGDAYDIPLNPPLTVAFGQKYTFNVQVTTDQPIVSGGSIFARDGGWEEVVPSDICLFPTGVTFADDPPPGAFDSDNCDRRRLIGSLVIMYDFNLHNEEDPNKRDETLKIVDNTDYIVIATNRRYDSQARIPLRWPMTMRYYDTLFSGELGFDLIQTFQESFELGPLKVSDQYLPSYKALGIPEWLNEFESEEAFTVYDHPAVFLFKKRADYSPENARAILYSVPLTRVDDYGRTYSDPTLIGPVPWNVERA
;
A
#
# COMPACT_ATOMS: atom_id res chain seq x y z
N ALA A 1 -6.76 15.77 -22.47
CA ALA A 1 -5.34 15.63 -22.15
C ALA A 1 -5.05 16.18 -20.75
N PHE A 2 -5.04 17.50 -20.54
CA PHE A 2 -4.75 18.13 -19.25
C PHE A 2 -5.48 17.50 -18.05
N LEU A 3 -6.83 17.43 -18.09
CA LEU A 3 -7.63 16.85 -17.00
C LEU A 3 -7.23 15.39 -16.65
N TYR A 4 -6.90 14.58 -17.65
CA TYR A 4 -6.50 13.18 -17.42
C TYR A 4 -5.06 13.08 -16.89
N ALA A 5 -4.14 13.89 -17.41
CA ALA A 5 -2.74 13.91 -16.98
C ALA A 5 -2.56 14.40 -15.54
N CYS A 6 -3.48 15.25 -15.06
CA CYS A 6 -3.49 15.74 -13.69
C CYS A 6 -4.38 14.92 -12.74
N ALA A 7 -5.09 13.90 -13.22
CA ALA A 7 -5.89 13.05 -12.35
C ALA A 7 -4.97 12.08 -11.59
N VAL A 8 -5.30 11.83 -10.32
CA VAL A 8 -4.42 11.12 -9.39
C VAL A 8 -4.24 9.66 -9.76
N LEU A 9 -5.31 8.90 -10.00
CA LEU A 9 -5.18 7.48 -10.32
C LEU A 9 -4.31 7.23 -11.58
N PRO A 10 -4.45 7.99 -12.69
CA PRO A 10 -3.50 7.91 -13.79
C PRO A 10 -2.05 8.21 -13.43
N ILE A 11 -1.79 9.18 -12.55
CA ILE A 11 -0.43 9.47 -12.05
C ILE A 11 0.09 8.26 -11.27
N GLN A 12 -0.69 7.76 -10.32
CA GLN A 12 -0.34 6.59 -9.51
C GLN A 12 0.00 5.38 -10.38
N ILE A 13 -0.94 4.96 -11.24
CA ILE A 13 -0.79 3.76 -12.08
C ILE A 13 0.35 3.90 -13.10
N ALA A 14 0.81 5.11 -13.40
CA ALA A 14 2.02 5.29 -14.21
C ALA A 14 3.32 4.92 -13.46
N HIS A 15 3.31 4.91 -12.13
CA HIS A 15 4.44 4.52 -11.28
C HIS A 15 4.42 3.03 -10.92
N PHE A 16 3.25 2.39 -10.92
CA PHE A 16 3.11 0.96 -10.76
C PHE A 16 3.12 0.26 -12.13
N GLY A 17 4.22 -0.41 -12.48
CA GLY A 17 4.40 -1.17 -13.73
C GLY A 17 3.38 -2.31 -13.90
N THR A 18 2.13 -1.96 -14.18
CA THR A 18 0.95 -2.85 -14.20
C THR A 18 0.34 -2.94 -15.60
N ALA A 19 -0.41 -4.01 -15.85
CA ALA A 19 -1.16 -4.18 -17.10
C ALA A 19 -2.30 -3.15 -17.27
N ASP A 20 -2.71 -2.47 -16.19
CA ASP A 20 -3.81 -1.50 -16.18
C ASP A 20 -3.47 -0.28 -17.06
N ALA A 21 -2.26 0.28 -16.91
CA ALA A 21 -1.79 1.40 -17.73
C ALA A 21 -1.81 1.07 -19.22
N MET A 22 -1.28 -0.10 -19.58
CA MET A 22 -1.21 -0.57 -20.97
C MET A 22 -2.62 -0.81 -21.55
N THR A 23 -3.51 -1.44 -20.78
CA THR A 23 -4.90 -1.66 -21.18
C THR A 23 -5.61 -0.33 -21.47
N ASN A 24 -5.45 0.66 -20.59
CA ASN A 24 -6.12 1.95 -20.74
C ASN A 24 -5.66 2.74 -21.99
N LEU A 25 -4.38 2.63 -22.36
CA LEU A 25 -3.88 3.18 -23.64
C LEU A 25 -4.65 2.59 -24.83
N TRP A 26 -4.78 1.26 -24.90
CA TRP A 26 -5.49 0.59 -25.98
C TRP A 26 -7.00 0.89 -25.98
N VAL A 27 -7.61 1.04 -24.80
CA VAL A 27 -9.01 1.50 -24.68
C VAL A 27 -9.17 2.92 -25.22
N ALA A 28 -8.30 3.86 -24.84
CA ALA A 28 -8.35 5.24 -25.34
C ALA A 28 -8.18 5.30 -26.87
N MET A 29 -7.27 4.50 -27.45
CA MET A 29 -7.12 4.40 -28.90
C MET A 29 -8.33 3.75 -29.58
N THR A 30 -8.95 2.75 -28.95
CA THR A 30 -10.20 2.16 -29.44
C THR A 30 -11.27 3.25 -29.54
N PHE A 31 -11.45 4.09 -28.51
CA PHE A 31 -12.40 5.20 -28.56
C PHE A 31 -12.05 6.28 -29.59
N LEU A 32 -10.76 6.60 -29.77
CA LEU A 32 -10.32 7.53 -30.80
C LEU A 32 -10.77 7.07 -32.19
N PHE A 33 -10.49 5.80 -32.54
CA PHE A 33 -10.88 5.25 -33.83
C PHE A 33 -12.39 4.99 -33.93
N LEU A 34 -13.05 4.66 -32.83
CA LEU A 34 -14.50 4.52 -32.76
C LEU A 34 -15.22 5.83 -33.09
N VAL A 35 -14.79 6.95 -32.50
CA VAL A 35 -15.36 8.28 -32.80
C VAL A 35 -15.08 8.66 -34.26
N ARG A 36 -13.87 8.40 -34.76
CA ARG A 36 -13.55 8.63 -36.18
C ARG A 36 -14.38 7.75 -37.13
N ALA A 37 -14.64 6.50 -36.77
CA ALA A 37 -15.52 5.61 -37.51
C ALA A 37 -16.97 6.11 -37.46
N GLN A 38 -17.42 6.67 -36.33
CA GLN A 38 -18.73 7.30 -36.23
C GLN A 38 -18.85 8.57 -37.10
N ASP A 39 -17.78 9.38 -37.22
CA ASP A 39 -17.77 10.64 -37.97
C ASP A 39 -17.47 10.47 -39.48
N ASN A 40 -16.35 9.83 -39.82
CA ASN A 40 -15.90 9.64 -41.22
C ASN A 40 -16.21 8.25 -41.80
N GLY A 41 -16.06 7.19 -40.99
CA GLY A 41 -16.60 5.86 -41.30
C GLY A 41 -15.72 5.09 -42.26
N THR A 42 -14.45 5.47 -42.37
CA THR A 42 -13.53 4.78 -43.26
C THR A 42 -13.26 3.36 -42.77
N LEU A 43 -13.02 2.43 -43.69
CA LEU A 43 -12.64 1.05 -43.35
C LEU A 43 -11.36 1.00 -42.50
N TRP A 44 -10.45 1.97 -42.65
CA TRP A 44 -9.26 2.09 -41.80
C TRP A 44 -9.59 2.42 -40.36
N ASP A 45 -10.57 3.30 -40.10
CA ASP A 45 -10.99 3.60 -38.73
C ASP A 45 -11.59 2.34 -38.06
N TYR A 46 -12.37 1.53 -38.79
CA TYR A 46 -12.86 0.24 -38.30
C TYR A 46 -11.73 -0.77 -38.03
N ALA A 47 -10.78 -0.91 -38.95
CA ALA A 47 -9.64 -1.82 -38.79
C ALA A 47 -8.74 -1.43 -37.59
N LEU A 48 -8.45 -0.14 -37.44
CA LEU A 48 -7.65 0.37 -36.32
C LEU A 48 -8.42 0.31 -35.00
N CYS A 49 -9.74 0.54 -35.01
CA CYS A 49 -10.61 0.33 -33.85
C CYS A 49 -10.57 -1.14 -33.40
N GLY A 50 -10.71 -2.08 -34.33
CA GLY A 50 -10.62 -3.52 -34.03
C GLY A 50 -9.23 -3.92 -33.54
N ALA A 51 -8.17 -3.45 -34.18
CA ALA A 51 -6.80 -3.70 -33.77
C ALA A 51 -6.52 -3.21 -32.33
N ALA A 52 -6.91 -1.97 -32.01
CA ALA A 52 -6.76 -1.43 -30.67
C ALA A 52 -7.59 -2.19 -29.63
N PHE A 53 -8.83 -2.57 -29.98
CA PHE A 53 -9.68 -3.37 -29.09
C PHE A 53 -9.10 -4.77 -28.83
N GLY A 54 -8.54 -5.41 -29.86
CA GLY A 54 -7.85 -6.70 -29.73
C GLY A 54 -6.66 -6.65 -28.78
N ALA A 55 -5.87 -5.57 -28.83
CA ALA A 55 -4.76 -5.35 -27.91
C ALA A 55 -5.24 -5.05 -26.47
N ALA A 56 -6.34 -4.31 -26.31
CA ALA A 56 -6.97 -4.08 -25.01
C ALA A 56 -7.45 -5.40 -24.37
N LEU A 57 -8.15 -6.24 -25.15
CA LEU A 57 -8.62 -7.56 -24.71
C LEU A 57 -7.48 -8.51 -24.36
N ALA A 58 -6.39 -8.47 -25.15
CA ALA A 58 -5.21 -9.29 -24.90
C ALA A 58 -4.56 -8.95 -23.56
N SER A 59 -4.59 -7.67 -23.18
CA SER A 59 -4.10 -7.16 -21.90
C SER A 59 -5.04 -7.56 -20.75
N ARG A 60 -6.36 -7.31 -20.91
CA ARG A 60 -7.37 -7.68 -19.93
C ARG A 60 -8.72 -8.04 -20.56
N VAL A 61 -9.18 -9.25 -20.28
CA VAL A 61 -10.44 -9.79 -20.82
C VAL A 61 -11.68 -9.06 -20.29
N ASN A 62 -11.61 -8.46 -19.10
CA ASN A 62 -12.74 -7.74 -18.51
C ASN A 62 -13.15 -6.48 -19.31
N ILE A 63 -12.39 -6.04 -20.32
CA ILE A 63 -12.74 -4.91 -21.20
C ILE A 63 -13.71 -5.33 -22.33
N ALA A 64 -14.06 -6.62 -22.44
CA ALA A 64 -14.99 -7.14 -23.43
C ALA A 64 -16.32 -6.35 -23.63
N PRO A 65 -16.95 -5.77 -22.60
CA PRO A 65 -18.16 -4.95 -22.79
C PRO A 65 -17.99 -3.76 -23.75
N LEU A 66 -16.76 -3.30 -24.01
CA LEU A 66 -16.46 -2.25 -24.99
C LEU A 66 -16.96 -2.58 -26.41
N VAL A 67 -17.11 -3.86 -26.75
CA VAL A 67 -17.69 -4.28 -28.04
C VAL A 67 -19.07 -3.69 -28.30
N ILE A 68 -19.86 -3.42 -27.24
CA ILE A 68 -21.20 -2.84 -27.35
C ILE A 68 -21.12 -1.43 -27.93
N ALA A 69 -20.13 -0.63 -27.54
CA ALA A 69 -19.92 0.71 -28.10
C ALA A 69 -19.51 0.64 -29.58
N ILE A 70 -18.69 -0.35 -29.96
CA ILE A 70 -18.27 -0.59 -31.35
C ILE A 70 -19.47 -0.96 -32.23
N ILE A 71 -20.26 -1.94 -31.79
CA ILE A 71 -21.47 -2.38 -32.50
C ILE A 71 -22.45 -1.22 -32.61
N PHE A 72 -22.65 -0.45 -31.53
CA PHE A 72 -23.57 0.68 -31.53
C PHE A 72 -23.16 1.77 -32.52
N ALA A 73 -21.87 2.16 -32.56
CA ALA A 73 -21.40 3.16 -33.51
C ALA A 73 -21.62 2.71 -34.97
N ALA A 74 -21.35 1.44 -35.28
CA ALA A 74 -21.63 0.86 -36.58
C ALA A 74 -23.15 0.85 -36.89
N ALA A 75 -23.99 0.51 -35.91
CA ALA A 75 -25.44 0.50 -36.06
C ALA A 75 -26.01 1.91 -36.32
N VAL A 76 -25.51 2.95 -35.63
CA VAL A 76 -25.89 4.35 -35.90
C VAL A 76 -25.57 4.73 -37.35
N ARG A 77 -24.43 4.27 -37.87
CA ARG A 77 -24.02 4.51 -39.26
C ARG A 77 -24.84 3.73 -40.28
N MET A 78 -25.48 2.65 -39.86
CA MET A 78 -26.41 1.87 -40.68
C MET A 78 -27.84 2.43 -40.65
N LEU A 79 -28.17 3.40 -39.78
CA LEU A 79 -29.52 3.98 -39.71
C LEU A 79 -30.08 4.49 -41.06
N PRO A 80 -29.30 5.12 -41.96
CA PRO A 80 -29.79 5.50 -43.28
C PRO A 80 -30.31 4.31 -44.11
N ALA A 81 -29.87 3.07 -43.83
CA ALA A 81 -30.42 1.89 -44.51
C ALA A 81 -31.89 1.63 -44.17
N LEU A 82 -32.41 2.20 -43.08
CA LEU A 82 -33.80 2.13 -42.65
C LEU A 82 -34.65 3.26 -43.23
N ASP A 83 -34.04 4.28 -43.86
CA ASP A 83 -34.77 5.42 -44.40
C ASP A 83 -35.42 5.09 -45.75
N ASN A 84 -36.73 4.91 -45.76
CA ASN A 84 -37.50 4.60 -46.97
C ASN A 84 -37.48 5.72 -48.03
N ALA A 85 -37.03 6.93 -47.68
CA ALA A 85 -36.82 8.00 -48.65
C ALA A 85 -35.60 7.75 -49.57
N LEU A 86 -34.66 6.90 -49.16
CA LEU A 86 -33.44 6.61 -49.93
C LEU A 86 -33.63 5.45 -50.94
N PRO A 87 -33.01 5.54 -52.13
CA PRO A 87 -32.98 4.44 -53.09
C PRO A 87 -32.49 3.14 -52.46
N ARG A 88 -33.05 2.00 -52.87
CA ARG A 88 -32.67 0.66 -52.33
C ARG A 88 -31.17 0.39 -52.48
N SER A 89 -30.55 0.85 -53.57
CA SER A 89 -29.11 0.72 -53.82
C SER A 89 -28.28 1.49 -52.80
N GLU A 90 -28.68 2.71 -52.44
CA GLU A 90 -27.98 3.54 -51.46
C GLU A 90 -28.14 2.99 -50.04
N ARG A 91 -29.34 2.52 -49.70
CA ARG A 91 -29.60 1.82 -48.43
C ARG A 91 -28.72 0.58 -48.27
N TRP A 92 -28.68 -0.26 -49.29
CA TRP A 92 -27.86 -1.47 -49.28
C TRP A 92 -26.36 -1.13 -49.23
N ARG A 93 -25.91 -0.10 -49.96
CA ARG A 93 -24.52 0.36 -49.91
C ARG A 93 -24.13 0.85 -48.52
N ALA A 94 -24.97 1.66 -47.88
CA ALA A 94 -24.72 2.17 -46.52
C ALA A 94 -24.65 1.02 -45.50
N PHE A 95 -25.57 0.06 -45.59
CA PHE A 95 -25.55 -1.13 -44.75
C PHE A 95 -24.30 -1.99 -45.00
N ALA A 96 -24.08 -2.43 -46.24
CA ALA A 96 -23.00 -3.35 -46.59
C ALA A 96 -21.61 -2.76 -46.30
N TYR A 97 -21.41 -1.46 -46.51
CA TYR A 97 -20.14 -0.80 -46.22
C TYR A 97 -19.84 -0.77 -44.72
N ASN A 98 -20.78 -0.31 -43.89
CA ASN A 98 -20.59 -0.28 -42.44
C ASN A 98 -20.56 -1.68 -41.82
N PHE A 99 -21.31 -2.63 -42.39
CA PHE A 99 -21.31 -4.02 -41.93
C PHE A 99 -19.97 -4.68 -42.28
N GLY A 100 -19.45 -4.45 -43.48
CA GLY A 100 -18.10 -4.85 -43.86
C GLY A 100 -17.03 -4.22 -42.97
N GLY A 101 -17.19 -2.95 -42.60
CA GLY A 101 -16.36 -2.28 -41.59
C GLY A 101 -16.40 -2.99 -40.23
N LEU A 102 -17.59 -3.31 -39.72
CA LEU A 102 -17.75 -4.05 -38.46
C LEU A 102 -17.11 -5.44 -38.51
N VAL A 103 -17.27 -6.17 -39.62
CA VAL A 103 -16.61 -7.46 -39.85
C VAL A 103 -15.09 -7.31 -39.88
N LEU A 104 -14.57 -6.27 -40.53
CA LEU A 104 -13.14 -5.96 -40.56
C LEU A 104 -12.61 -5.62 -39.16
N ALA A 105 -13.38 -4.88 -38.35
CA ALA A 105 -13.04 -4.62 -36.95
C ALA A 105 -13.01 -5.93 -36.13
N GLY A 106 -13.98 -6.82 -36.30
CA GLY A 106 -13.98 -8.14 -35.65
C GLY A 106 -12.78 -9.01 -36.06
N PHE A 107 -12.47 -9.06 -37.35
CA PHE A 107 -11.31 -9.79 -37.87
C PHE A 107 -9.99 -9.26 -37.31
N THR A 108 -9.79 -7.94 -37.35
CA THR A 108 -8.59 -7.30 -36.80
C THR A 108 -8.49 -7.45 -35.29
N THR A 109 -9.61 -7.43 -34.56
CA THR A 109 -9.64 -7.73 -33.12
C THR A 109 -9.10 -9.12 -32.84
N LEU A 110 -9.60 -10.16 -33.53
CA LEU A 110 -9.14 -11.54 -33.34
C LEU A 110 -7.68 -11.72 -33.75
N LEU A 111 -7.25 -11.09 -34.84
CA LEU A 111 -5.87 -11.13 -35.32
C LEU A 111 -4.91 -10.55 -34.30
N ILE A 112 -5.20 -9.34 -33.79
CA ILE A 112 -4.33 -8.67 -32.83
C ILE A 112 -4.38 -9.36 -31.46
N PHE A 113 -5.55 -9.84 -31.03
CA PHE A 113 -5.67 -10.65 -29.82
C PHE A 113 -4.81 -11.92 -29.91
N ARG A 114 -4.80 -12.60 -31.05
CA ARG A 114 -3.95 -13.79 -31.29
C ARG A 114 -2.47 -13.47 -31.17
N ILE A 115 -2.03 -12.29 -31.64
CA ILE A 115 -0.63 -11.84 -31.58
C ILE A 115 -0.22 -11.52 -30.14
N PHE A 116 -1.03 -10.75 -29.40
CA PHE A 116 -0.66 -10.27 -28.07
C PHE A 116 -1.02 -11.24 -26.93
N ASN A 117 -1.94 -12.17 -27.13
CA ASN A 117 -2.26 -13.22 -26.16
C ASN A 117 -2.16 -14.63 -26.80
N PRO A 118 -0.95 -15.08 -27.16
CA PRO A 118 -0.78 -16.35 -27.87
C PRO A 118 -1.12 -17.57 -26.99
N TYR A 119 -1.05 -17.43 -25.66
CA TYR A 119 -1.31 -18.48 -24.68
C TYR A 119 -2.79 -18.84 -24.52
N ALA A 120 -3.69 -17.96 -25.00
CA ALA A 120 -5.12 -18.26 -25.09
C ALA A 120 -5.46 -19.40 -26.07
N PHE A 121 -4.49 -19.83 -26.90
CA PHE A 121 -4.67 -20.84 -27.93
C PHE A 121 -3.63 -21.97 -27.80
N LEU A 122 -3.99 -23.16 -28.26
CA LEU A 122 -3.08 -24.30 -28.34
C LEU A 122 -2.02 -24.07 -29.43
N GLY A 123 -0.75 -24.25 -29.06
CA GLY A 123 0.40 -24.13 -29.98
C GLY A 123 0.71 -25.42 -30.75
N PRO A 124 1.80 -25.46 -31.55
CA PRO A 124 2.84 -24.43 -31.65
C PRO A 124 2.65 -23.38 -32.78
N GLY A 125 1.66 -23.54 -33.67
CA GLY A 125 1.50 -22.68 -34.85
C GLY A 125 0.55 -21.49 -34.67
N PHE A 126 0.81 -20.39 -35.39
CA PHE A 126 -0.07 -19.19 -35.39
C PHE A 126 -1.52 -19.53 -35.78
N PHE A 127 -1.70 -20.42 -36.75
CA PHE A 127 -3.01 -20.87 -37.25
C PHE A 127 -3.70 -21.91 -36.35
N GLY A 128 -3.06 -22.35 -35.26
CA GLY A 128 -3.73 -23.11 -34.21
C GLY A 128 -4.67 -22.19 -33.44
N LEU A 129 -5.96 -22.21 -33.79
CA LEU A 129 -7.00 -21.36 -33.18
C LEU A 129 -7.83 -22.09 -32.13
N THR A 130 -7.48 -23.33 -31.80
CA THR A 130 -8.15 -24.08 -30.72
C THR A 130 -7.85 -23.39 -29.39
N PRO A 131 -8.87 -22.95 -28.63
CA PRO A 131 -8.66 -22.33 -27.32
C PRO A 131 -7.92 -23.26 -26.35
N ASN A 132 -7.00 -22.71 -25.56
CA ASN A 132 -6.24 -23.46 -24.57
C ASN A 132 -7.11 -23.68 -23.29
N PRO A 133 -7.40 -24.93 -22.89
CA PRO A 133 -8.19 -25.19 -21.68
C PRO A 133 -7.59 -24.56 -20.42
N ARG A 134 -6.26 -24.54 -20.28
CA ARG A 134 -5.57 -23.93 -19.13
C ARG A 134 -5.84 -22.43 -19.01
N TRP A 135 -5.97 -21.74 -20.14
CA TRP A 135 -6.29 -20.31 -20.13
C TRP A 135 -7.69 -20.06 -19.53
N PHE A 136 -8.66 -20.94 -19.80
CA PHE A 136 -9.98 -20.85 -19.14
C PHE A 136 -9.92 -21.21 -17.66
N GLU A 137 -9.07 -22.17 -17.26
CA GLU A 137 -8.81 -22.49 -15.85
C GLU A 137 -8.22 -21.28 -15.12
N ASP A 138 -7.25 -20.58 -15.73
CA ASP A 138 -6.65 -19.36 -15.19
C ASP A 138 -7.68 -18.23 -15.05
N LEU A 139 -8.55 -18.04 -16.05
CA LEU A 139 -9.67 -17.09 -15.95
C LEU A 139 -10.66 -17.47 -14.85
N GLY A 140 -10.95 -18.76 -14.69
CA GLY A 140 -11.78 -19.28 -13.61
C GLY A 140 -11.17 -19.00 -12.23
N ARG A 141 -9.86 -19.21 -12.09
CA ARG A 141 -9.11 -18.90 -10.87
C ARG A 141 -9.08 -17.40 -10.58
N ALA A 142 -8.85 -16.55 -11.58
CA ALA A 142 -8.90 -15.09 -11.42
C ALA A 142 -10.29 -14.61 -10.99
N ARG A 143 -11.35 -15.20 -11.53
CA ARG A 143 -12.74 -14.94 -11.09
C ARG A 143 -12.96 -15.37 -9.63
N TYR A 144 -12.48 -16.54 -9.24
CA TYR A 144 -12.57 -17.01 -7.84
C TYR A 144 -11.81 -16.08 -6.89
N MET A 145 -10.55 -15.73 -7.22
CA MET A 145 -9.70 -14.81 -6.44
C MET A 145 -10.21 -13.36 -6.37
N THR A 146 -11.30 -13.02 -7.08
CA THR A 146 -11.96 -11.70 -7.02
C THR A 146 -13.41 -11.79 -6.54
N SER A 147 -13.83 -12.97 -6.09
CA SER A 147 -15.14 -13.23 -5.51
C SER A 147 -15.05 -13.33 -3.99
N ALA A 148 -16.17 -13.02 -3.32
CA ALA A 148 -16.34 -13.17 -1.88
C ALA A 148 -15.89 -14.55 -1.36
N ALA A 149 -16.10 -15.63 -2.12
CA ALA A 149 -15.73 -16.98 -1.74
C ALA A 149 -14.22 -17.22 -1.58
N SER A 150 -13.36 -16.29 -1.99
CA SER A 150 -11.92 -16.38 -1.81
C SER A 150 -11.52 -15.63 -0.54
N GLU A 151 -11.36 -16.34 0.57
CA GLU A 151 -11.03 -15.77 1.89
C GLU A 151 -9.56 -15.36 2.04
N ALA A 152 -8.98 -14.68 1.05
CA ALA A 152 -7.61 -14.19 1.11
C ALA A 152 -7.52 -12.85 1.86
N PRO A 153 -6.44 -12.58 2.62
CA PRO A 153 -6.31 -11.34 3.42
C PRO A 153 -6.63 -10.02 2.68
N PRO A 154 -6.19 -9.80 1.43
CA PRO A 154 -6.50 -8.56 0.70
C PRO A 154 -8.00 -8.36 0.39
N GLN A 155 -8.84 -9.36 0.61
CA GLN A 155 -10.26 -9.30 0.30
C GLN A 155 -11.13 -8.77 1.44
N TRP A 156 -10.64 -8.80 2.68
CA TRP A 156 -11.42 -8.40 3.85
C TRP A 156 -11.84 -6.92 3.80
N GLN A 157 -11.04 -6.07 3.17
CA GLN A 157 -11.36 -4.66 2.94
C GLN A 157 -12.69 -4.41 2.21
N TRP A 158 -13.16 -5.38 1.40
CA TRP A 158 -14.37 -5.22 0.59
C TRP A 158 -15.64 -5.57 1.37
N VAL A 159 -15.51 -6.23 2.52
CA VAL A 159 -16.63 -6.70 3.32
C VAL A 159 -17.46 -5.52 3.84
N GLY A 160 -18.78 -5.61 3.70
CA GLY A 160 -19.72 -4.58 4.14
C GLY A 160 -19.71 -3.28 3.32
N ARG A 161 -18.89 -3.18 2.26
CA ARG A 161 -18.88 -1.99 1.38
C ARG A 161 -20.03 -2.04 0.39
N ALA A 162 -20.69 -0.90 0.20
CA ALA A 162 -21.84 -0.79 -0.69
C ALA A 162 -21.41 -0.85 -2.18
N PRO A 163 -21.89 -1.84 -2.97
CA PRO A 163 -21.62 -1.92 -4.40
C PRO A 163 -22.03 -0.65 -5.12
N TYR A 164 -21.32 -0.30 -6.20
CA TYR A 164 -21.43 0.96 -6.96
C TYR A 164 -21.11 2.25 -6.19
N ILE A 165 -21.55 2.38 -4.94
CA ILE A 165 -21.35 3.59 -4.12
C ILE A 165 -19.89 3.70 -3.71
N PHE A 166 -19.32 2.66 -3.12
CA PHE A 166 -17.93 2.66 -2.69
C PHE A 166 -16.93 2.99 -3.81
N PRO A 167 -16.97 2.30 -4.98
CA PRO A 167 -16.06 2.64 -6.08
C PRO A 167 -16.33 4.03 -6.66
N MET A 168 -17.59 4.47 -6.71
CA MET A 168 -17.94 5.83 -7.14
C MET A 168 -17.32 6.88 -6.20
N THR A 169 -17.47 6.72 -4.89
CA THR A 169 -16.89 7.62 -3.87
C THR A 169 -15.39 7.69 -4.04
N ASN A 170 -14.72 6.55 -4.21
CA ASN A 170 -13.27 6.50 -4.41
C ASN A 170 -12.82 7.20 -5.70
N MET A 171 -13.53 6.97 -6.82
CA MET A 171 -13.25 7.68 -8.07
C MET A 171 -13.42 9.20 -7.92
N LEU A 172 -14.44 9.64 -7.19
CA LEU A 172 -14.76 11.06 -7.01
C LEU A 172 -13.78 11.76 -6.06
N LEU A 173 -13.46 11.15 -4.91
CA LEU A 173 -12.62 11.77 -3.89
C LEU A 173 -11.14 11.67 -4.22
N TRP A 174 -10.66 10.47 -4.53
CA TRP A 174 -9.24 10.16 -4.59
C TRP A 174 -8.76 10.10 -6.03
N GLY A 175 -9.35 9.24 -6.86
CA GLY A 175 -8.83 8.96 -8.19
C GLY A 175 -8.88 10.13 -9.18
N MET A 176 -10.03 10.80 -9.33
CA MET A 176 -10.17 11.97 -10.22
C MET A 176 -10.05 13.30 -9.45
N GLY A 177 -10.32 13.29 -8.14
CA GLY A 177 -10.55 14.48 -7.34
C GLY A 177 -11.94 15.09 -7.57
N LEU A 178 -12.50 15.70 -6.51
CA LEU A 178 -13.91 16.12 -6.47
C LEU A 178 -14.32 16.98 -7.68
N ALA A 179 -13.50 17.93 -8.08
CA ALA A 179 -13.85 18.85 -9.16
C ALA A 179 -13.97 18.14 -10.53
N LEU A 180 -12.98 17.32 -10.91
CA LEU A 180 -13.03 16.57 -12.16
C LEU A 180 -14.06 15.45 -12.10
N GLY A 181 -14.09 14.69 -10.99
CA GLY A 181 -15.00 13.57 -10.80
C GLY A 181 -16.47 13.99 -10.94
N VAL A 182 -16.90 15.01 -10.18
CA VAL A 182 -18.28 15.50 -10.24
C VAL A 182 -18.60 16.05 -11.64
N THR A 183 -17.68 16.82 -12.24
CA THR A 183 -17.88 17.36 -13.59
C THR A 183 -18.04 16.25 -14.64
N ALA A 184 -17.27 15.18 -14.54
CA ALA A 184 -17.34 14.05 -15.46
C ALA A 184 -18.66 13.28 -15.36
N TRP A 185 -19.13 13.01 -14.14
CA TRP A 185 -20.41 12.31 -13.93
C TRP A 185 -21.62 13.18 -14.28
N VAL A 186 -21.57 14.48 -14.01
CA VAL A 186 -22.57 15.44 -14.51
C VAL A 186 -22.57 15.47 -16.04
N ALA A 187 -21.39 15.47 -16.67
CA ALA A 187 -21.27 15.42 -18.13
C ALA A 187 -21.86 14.13 -18.71
N TRP A 188 -21.63 12.98 -18.07
CA TRP A 188 -22.22 11.70 -18.45
C TRP A 188 -23.75 11.72 -18.33
N GLY A 189 -24.30 12.22 -17.22
CA GLY A 189 -25.74 12.38 -17.04
C GLY A 189 -26.35 13.33 -18.08
N TRP A 190 -25.67 14.43 -18.40
CA TRP A 190 -26.10 15.37 -19.42
C TRP A 190 -26.07 14.77 -20.83
N SER A 191 -25.06 13.95 -21.13
CA SER A 191 -24.96 13.18 -22.37
C SER A 191 -26.17 12.25 -22.53
N GLY A 192 -26.50 11.48 -21.48
CA GLY A 192 -27.69 10.63 -21.43
C GLY A 192 -28.99 11.40 -21.64
N TRP A 193 -29.13 12.56 -21.00
CA TRP A 193 -30.31 13.41 -21.18
C TRP A 193 -30.47 13.93 -22.62
N GLN A 194 -29.37 14.25 -23.31
CA GLN A 194 -29.41 14.67 -24.72
C GLN A 194 -29.80 13.53 -25.66
N LEU A 195 -29.37 12.30 -25.36
CA LEU A 195 -29.81 11.09 -26.06
C LEU A 195 -31.32 10.87 -25.91
N LEU A 196 -31.83 10.94 -24.68
CA LEU A 196 -33.27 10.76 -24.40
C LEU A 196 -34.15 11.83 -25.05
N ARG A 197 -33.62 13.06 -25.21
CA ARG A 197 -34.32 14.17 -25.88
C ARG A 197 -34.29 14.07 -27.41
N GLY A 198 -33.62 13.07 -27.99
CA GLY A 198 -33.54 12.89 -29.44
C GLY A 198 -32.85 14.05 -30.17
N LYS A 199 -31.94 14.77 -29.51
CA LYS A 199 -31.20 15.86 -30.16
C LYS A 199 -30.25 15.28 -31.20
N ALA A 200 -30.10 15.94 -32.35
CA ALA A 200 -29.22 15.51 -33.43
C ALA A 200 -27.76 15.28 -32.94
N ASP A 201 -27.28 16.12 -32.02
CA ASP A 201 -25.94 15.96 -31.42
C ASP A 201 -25.87 14.90 -30.31
N GLY A 202 -27.01 14.40 -29.81
CA GLY A 202 -27.06 13.42 -28.74
C GLY A 202 -26.37 12.11 -29.13
N LEU A 203 -26.58 11.65 -30.36
CA LEU A 203 -26.01 10.39 -30.87
C LEU A 203 -24.48 10.37 -30.91
N LYS A 204 -23.81 11.53 -30.98
CA LYS A 204 -22.34 11.63 -31.02
C LYS A 204 -21.70 11.08 -29.75
N ASN A 205 -22.31 11.31 -28.60
CA ASN A 205 -21.77 10.82 -27.32
C ASN A 205 -22.30 9.43 -26.93
N ALA A 206 -23.17 8.83 -27.75
CA ALA A 206 -23.82 7.56 -27.43
C ALA A 206 -22.84 6.40 -27.16
N PRO A 207 -21.79 6.17 -27.98
CA PRO A 207 -20.89 5.03 -27.73
C PRO A 207 -20.15 5.16 -26.39
N ILE A 208 -19.74 6.38 -26.06
CA ILE A 208 -19.12 6.72 -24.77
C ILE A 208 -20.10 6.53 -23.61
N PHE A 209 -21.32 7.07 -23.74
CA PHE A 209 -22.35 6.94 -22.71
C PHE A 209 -22.68 5.47 -22.42
N LEU A 210 -22.89 4.68 -23.48
CA LEU A 210 -23.23 3.25 -23.38
C LEU A 210 -22.10 2.43 -22.79
N PHE A 211 -20.84 2.69 -23.16
CA PHE A 211 -19.71 2.01 -22.55
C PHE A 211 -19.65 2.26 -21.05
N ILE A 212 -19.72 3.53 -20.61
CA ILE A 212 -19.71 3.87 -19.18
C ILE A 212 -20.89 3.20 -18.48
N LEU A 213 -22.09 3.26 -19.04
CA LEU A 213 -23.29 2.65 -18.46
C LEU A 213 -23.12 1.14 -18.25
N VAL A 214 -22.71 0.41 -19.29
CA VAL A 214 -22.59 -1.04 -19.25
C VAL A 214 -21.39 -1.47 -18.41
N TYR A 215 -20.23 -0.84 -18.60
CA TYR A 215 -19.00 -1.20 -17.91
C TYR A 215 -19.09 -0.90 -16.42
N PHE A 216 -19.57 0.29 -16.04
CA PHE A 216 -19.80 0.61 -14.62
C PHE A 216 -20.92 -0.23 -14.01
N GLY A 217 -22.01 -0.47 -14.76
CA GLY A 217 -23.10 -1.32 -14.30
C GLY A 217 -22.69 -2.78 -14.08
N TRP A 218 -21.68 -3.27 -14.81
CA TRP A 218 -21.15 -4.61 -14.63
C TRP A 218 -20.04 -4.68 -13.58
N VAL A 219 -18.99 -3.86 -13.68
CA VAL A 219 -17.84 -3.87 -12.76
C VAL A 219 -18.24 -3.38 -11.36
N GLY A 220 -19.18 -2.44 -11.27
CA GLY A 220 -19.72 -1.91 -10.02
C GLY A 220 -20.45 -2.94 -9.15
N ALA A 221 -20.85 -4.07 -9.74
CA ALA A 221 -21.47 -5.20 -9.04
C ALA A 221 -20.45 -6.18 -8.46
N ASN A 222 -19.16 -6.06 -8.81
CA ASN A 222 -18.14 -7.02 -8.37
C ASN A 222 -17.85 -6.85 -6.88
N PHE A 223 -17.51 -7.96 -6.23
CA PHE A 223 -17.09 -7.96 -4.82
C PHE A 223 -15.78 -7.17 -4.61
N VAL A 224 -14.77 -7.38 -5.46
CA VAL A 224 -13.56 -6.54 -5.46
C VAL A 224 -13.86 -5.21 -6.16
N MET A 225 -13.77 -4.11 -5.41
CA MET A 225 -14.20 -2.78 -5.85
C MET A 225 -13.03 -1.79 -6.08
N SER A 226 -11.82 -2.29 -6.35
CA SER A 226 -10.62 -1.45 -6.50
C SER A 226 -10.73 -0.45 -7.67
N MET A 227 -10.24 0.77 -7.46
CA MET A 227 -10.34 1.88 -8.43
C MET A 227 -9.66 1.55 -9.76
N ARG A 228 -8.58 0.77 -9.76
CA ARG A 228 -7.84 0.40 -10.97
C ARG A 228 -8.70 -0.34 -12.00
N TYR A 229 -9.76 -1.04 -11.57
CA TYR A 229 -10.71 -1.69 -12.49
C TYR A 229 -11.58 -0.70 -13.26
N TYR A 230 -11.69 0.54 -12.78
CA TYR A 230 -12.43 1.62 -13.43
C TYR A 230 -11.53 2.49 -14.29
N LEU A 231 -10.21 2.31 -14.27
CA LEU A 231 -9.25 3.08 -15.06
C LEU A 231 -9.62 3.21 -16.55
N PRO A 232 -10.13 2.16 -17.25
CA PRO A 232 -10.60 2.29 -18.63
C PRO A 232 -11.63 3.39 -18.87
N MET A 233 -12.39 3.78 -17.85
CA MET A 233 -13.39 4.85 -17.93
C MET A 233 -12.78 6.24 -17.74
N TYR A 234 -11.63 6.39 -17.08
CA TYR A 234 -11.09 7.70 -16.66
C TYR A 234 -10.77 8.59 -17.84
N SER A 235 -10.13 8.04 -18.89
CA SER A 235 -9.79 8.79 -20.10
C SER A 235 -11.04 9.32 -20.81
N ILE A 236 -12.09 8.53 -20.84
CA ILE A 236 -13.37 8.82 -21.49
C ILE A 236 -14.21 9.81 -20.67
N LEU A 237 -14.24 9.64 -19.35
CA LEU A 237 -14.86 10.55 -18.40
C LEU A 237 -14.20 11.93 -18.44
N ALA A 238 -12.86 11.99 -18.55
CA ALA A 238 -12.14 13.25 -18.74
C ALA A 238 -12.49 13.93 -20.08
N VAL A 239 -12.70 13.16 -21.16
CA VAL A 239 -13.19 13.70 -22.43
C VAL A 239 -14.62 14.27 -22.29
N LEU A 240 -15.52 13.57 -21.61
CA LEU A 240 -16.87 14.08 -21.34
C LEU A 240 -16.85 15.35 -20.48
N ALA A 241 -16.02 15.39 -19.43
CA ALA A 241 -15.86 16.59 -18.60
C ALA A 241 -15.39 17.78 -19.44
N ALA A 242 -14.36 17.60 -20.28
CA ALA A 242 -13.88 18.63 -21.19
C ALA A 242 -14.97 19.08 -22.18
N TRP A 243 -15.72 18.13 -22.74
CA TRP A 243 -16.84 18.43 -23.62
C TRP A 243 -17.92 19.27 -22.93
N LEU A 244 -18.29 18.94 -21.69
CA LEU A 244 -19.26 19.72 -20.90
C LEU A 244 -18.76 21.15 -20.69
N LEU A 245 -17.53 21.33 -20.19
CA LEU A 245 -16.95 22.64 -19.90
C LEU A 245 -16.88 23.53 -21.15
N ILE A 246 -16.39 22.98 -22.26
CA ILE A 246 -16.31 23.70 -23.54
C ILE A 246 -17.71 24.04 -24.06
N THR A 247 -18.65 23.10 -23.98
CA THR A 247 -20.03 23.31 -24.43
C THR A 247 -20.72 24.42 -23.62
N LEU A 248 -20.48 24.50 -22.31
CA LEU A 248 -21.02 25.57 -21.47
C LEU A 248 -20.49 26.95 -21.89
N ILE A 249 -19.19 27.06 -22.17
CA ILE A 249 -18.59 28.31 -22.68
C ILE A 249 -19.19 28.69 -24.04
N GLN A 250 -19.28 27.73 -24.96
CA GLN A 250 -19.85 27.97 -26.30
C GLN A 250 -21.32 28.41 -26.23
N ARG A 251 -22.14 27.77 -25.40
CA ARG A 251 -23.55 28.15 -25.20
C ARG A 251 -23.71 29.49 -24.49
N ALA A 252 -22.79 29.84 -23.58
CA ALA A 252 -22.78 31.14 -22.91
C ALA A 252 -22.47 32.31 -23.87
N ASN A 253 -21.74 32.05 -24.96
CA ASN A 253 -21.41 33.05 -25.98
C ASN A 253 -22.53 33.32 -26.99
N GLN A 254 -23.68 32.64 -26.90
CA GLN A 254 -24.78 32.84 -27.85
C GLN A 254 -25.54 34.16 -27.57
N PRO A 255 -25.75 35.03 -28.57
CA PRO A 255 -26.29 36.38 -28.40
C PRO A 255 -27.76 36.43 -27.95
N GLN A 256 -28.46 35.29 -27.99
CA GLN A 256 -29.88 35.15 -27.66
C GLN A 256 -30.22 35.25 -26.16
N PHE A 257 -29.23 35.41 -25.26
CA PHE A 257 -29.45 35.41 -23.82
C PHE A 257 -29.13 36.76 -23.16
N ARG A 258 -30.09 37.29 -22.37
CA ARG A 258 -30.02 38.61 -21.70
C ARG A 258 -28.87 38.80 -20.68
N LEU A 259 -28.14 37.73 -20.31
CA LEU A 259 -27.04 37.75 -19.32
C LEU A 259 -25.77 37.03 -19.85
N ALA A 260 -25.46 37.18 -21.14
CA ALA A 260 -24.33 36.48 -21.78
C ALA A 260 -22.99 36.70 -21.06
N GLY A 261 -22.70 37.92 -20.58
CA GLY A 261 -21.47 38.24 -19.84
C GLY A 261 -21.30 37.46 -18.53
N VAL A 262 -22.34 37.43 -17.70
CA VAL A 262 -22.32 36.71 -16.40
C VAL A 262 -22.24 35.20 -16.62
N ARG A 263 -23.02 34.65 -17.55
CA ARG A 263 -22.98 33.21 -17.88
C ARG A 263 -21.61 32.79 -18.40
N ARG A 264 -20.97 33.64 -19.21
CA ARG A 264 -19.60 33.39 -19.69
C ARG A 264 -18.61 33.42 -18.54
N ALA A 265 -18.67 34.42 -17.66
CA ALA A 265 -17.80 34.50 -16.49
C ALA A 265 -17.95 33.25 -15.60
N LEU A 266 -19.17 32.77 -15.37
CA LEU A 266 -19.43 31.53 -14.62
C LEU A 266 -18.90 30.29 -15.32
N ALA A 267 -19.09 30.14 -16.63
CA ALA A 267 -18.60 28.98 -17.38
C ALA A 267 -17.06 28.94 -17.45
N VAL A 268 -16.42 30.10 -17.64
CA VAL A 268 -14.96 30.22 -17.60
C VAL A 268 -14.45 29.98 -16.17
N GLY A 269 -15.10 30.56 -15.16
CA GLY A 269 -14.78 30.36 -13.75
C GLY A 269 -14.86 28.88 -13.35
N LEU A 270 -15.94 28.19 -13.71
CA LEU A 270 -16.06 26.74 -13.50
C LEU A 270 -14.93 25.97 -14.18
N THR A 271 -14.60 26.31 -15.42
CA THR A 271 -13.51 25.66 -16.15
C THR A 271 -12.18 25.85 -15.41
N LEU A 272 -11.87 27.08 -14.99
CA LEU A 272 -10.65 27.40 -14.24
C LEU A 272 -10.61 26.69 -12.89
N VAL A 273 -11.72 26.62 -12.17
CA VAL A 273 -11.83 25.89 -10.90
C VAL A 273 -11.58 24.41 -11.12
N VAL A 274 -12.23 23.79 -12.10
CA VAL A 274 -12.04 22.35 -12.38
C VAL A 274 -10.61 22.06 -12.78
N THR A 275 -10.04 22.82 -13.72
CA THR A 275 -8.65 22.59 -14.16
C THR A 275 -7.64 22.91 -13.06
N GLY A 276 -7.82 24.01 -12.33
CA GLY A 276 -6.92 24.44 -11.26
C GLY A 276 -6.95 23.49 -10.08
N PHE A 277 -8.14 23.09 -9.62
CA PHE A 277 -8.29 22.11 -8.56
C PHE A 277 -7.69 20.77 -8.97
N THR A 278 -7.99 20.26 -10.18
CA THR A 278 -7.44 18.97 -10.64
C THR A 278 -5.91 19.00 -10.68
N PHE A 279 -5.33 20.11 -11.14
CA PHE A 279 -3.87 20.28 -11.13
C PHE A 279 -3.31 20.31 -9.71
N ILE A 280 -3.89 21.12 -8.81
CA ILE A 280 -3.44 21.22 -7.42
C ILE A 280 -3.56 19.87 -6.71
N TRP A 281 -4.67 19.16 -6.91
CA TRP A 281 -4.92 17.85 -6.33
C TRP A 281 -3.92 16.79 -6.80
N GLY A 282 -3.65 16.74 -8.11
CA GLY A 282 -2.60 15.88 -8.67
C GLY A 282 -1.20 16.26 -8.19
N ALA A 283 -0.89 17.55 -8.10
CA ALA A 283 0.39 18.04 -7.58
C ALA A 283 0.57 17.70 -6.09
N MET A 284 -0.50 17.81 -5.30
CA MET A 284 -0.51 17.41 -3.90
C MET A 284 -0.19 15.93 -3.74
N PHE A 285 -0.83 15.08 -4.54
CA PHE A 285 -0.53 13.66 -4.56
C PHE A 285 0.92 13.36 -4.94
N THR A 286 1.49 14.03 -5.95
CA THR A 286 2.86 13.74 -6.40
C THR A 286 3.93 14.00 -5.34
N ASN A 287 3.63 14.73 -4.27
CA ASN A 287 4.59 14.92 -3.17
C ASN A 287 4.89 13.62 -2.42
N VAL A 288 3.99 12.62 -2.43
CA VAL A 288 4.33 11.30 -1.85
C VAL A 288 5.58 10.71 -2.49
N TYR A 289 5.80 10.93 -3.80
CA TYR A 289 6.99 10.46 -4.52
C TYR A 289 8.24 11.35 -4.34
N ARG A 290 8.14 12.44 -3.59
CA ARG A 290 9.26 13.34 -3.29
C ARG A 290 9.90 13.05 -1.94
N HIS A 291 9.22 12.29 -1.10
CA HIS A 291 9.74 11.77 0.16
C HIS A 291 10.15 10.31 -0.01
N GLN A 292 10.96 9.81 0.92
CA GLN A 292 11.21 8.38 0.99
C GLN A 292 9.91 7.64 1.33
N SER A 293 9.76 6.39 0.87
CA SER A 293 8.65 5.54 1.29
C SER A 293 8.59 5.47 2.82
N THR A 294 7.40 5.51 3.41
CA THR A 294 7.21 5.49 4.88
C THR A 294 7.89 4.28 5.54
N PHE A 295 7.98 3.15 4.83
CA PHE A 295 8.75 1.97 5.25
C PHE A 295 10.27 2.23 5.35
N VAL A 296 10.81 3.04 4.44
CA VAL A 296 12.23 3.42 4.43
C VAL A 296 12.48 4.50 5.48
N GLN A 297 11.56 5.46 5.62
CA GLN A 297 11.63 6.51 6.65
C GLN A 297 11.73 5.92 8.06
N VAL A 298 10.79 5.04 8.42
CA VAL A 298 10.81 4.38 9.75
C VAL A 298 12.07 3.54 9.95
N SER A 299 12.61 2.94 8.90
CA SER A 299 13.83 2.13 8.98
C SER A 299 15.07 2.99 9.24
N HIS A 300 15.18 4.15 8.58
CA HIS A 300 16.22 5.14 8.89
C HIS A 300 16.06 5.69 10.31
N TRP A 301 14.83 6.02 10.72
CA TRP A 301 14.58 6.48 12.07
C TRP A 301 14.99 5.43 13.12
N ILE A 302 14.64 4.15 12.89
CA ILE A 302 15.05 3.03 13.75
C ILE A 302 16.57 2.93 13.81
N TRP A 303 17.27 3.00 12.67
CA TRP A 303 18.73 2.97 12.62
C TRP A 303 19.39 4.09 13.43
N GLU A 304 18.79 5.27 13.47
CA GLU A 304 19.34 6.44 14.15
C GLU A 304 18.97 6.51 15.65
N ASN A 305 17.86 5.89 16.07
CA ASN A 305 17.26 6.13 17.40
C ASN A 305 17.10 4.87 18.26
N VAL A 306 17.21 3.67 17.69
CA VAL A 306 16.97 2.41 18.40
C VAL A 306 18.30 1.68 18.61
N PRO A 307 18.61 1.24 19.85
CA PRO A 307 19.87 0.57 20.12
C PRO A 307 19.90 -0.85 19.54
N GLY A 308 21.02 -1.16 18.86
CA GLY A 308 21.44 -2.51 18.47
C GLY A 308 21.99 -3.32 19.65
N ASP A 309 22.84 -4.33 19.38
CA ASP A 309 23.51 -5.13 20.42
C ASP A 309 24.22 -4.25 21.45
N PHE A 310 24.87 -3.20 20.96
CA PHE A 310 25.40 -2.12 21.77
C PHE A 310 25.10 -0.78 21.09
N ALA A 311 24.92 0.27 21.87
CA ALA A 311 24.77 1.62 21.38
C ALA A 311 25.55 2.59 22.26
N MET A 312 26.06 3.65 21.65
CA MET A 312 26.71 4.75 22.35
C MET A 312 26.03 6.06 21.95
N GLN A 313 25.90 6.95 22.92
CA GLN A 313 25.39 8.31 22.71
C GLN A 313 26.47 9.30 23.14
N LEU A 314 26.59 10.43 22.44
CA LEU A 314 27.49 11.49 22.86
C LEU A 314 26.92 12.21 24.09
N ASP A 315 27.81 12.53 25.03
CA ASP A 315 27.45 13.19 26.28
C ASP A 315 26.82 14.56 25.98
N GLY A 316 25.63 14.80 26.56
CA GLY A 316 24.90 16.06 26.36
C GLY A 316 24.14 16.18 25.04
N THR A 317 24.14 15.16 24.17
CA THR A 317 23.42 15.17 22.88
C THR A 317 22.15 14.33 22.90
N GLN A 318 21.43 14.28 24.02
CA GLN A 318 20.14 13.56 24.13
C GLN A 318 19.00 14.19 23.31
N THR A 319 19.33 15.16 22.46
CA THR A 319 18.43 15.81 21.49
C THR A 319 18.35 14.99 20.20
N ALA A 320 17.22 15.06 19.50
CA ALA A 320 16.93 14.30 18.29
C ALA A 320 17.91 14.51 17.11
N ASP A 321 18.79 15.50 17.18
CA ASP A 321 19.65 15.93 16.07
C ASP A 321 20.93 15.08 15.89
N VAL A 322 21.30 14.25 16.87
CA VAL A 322 22.52 13.43 16.79
C VAL A 322 22.16 11.94 16.91
N PRO A 323 22.37 11.13 15.85
CA PRO A 323 22.00 9.73 15.86
C PRO A 323 22.87 8.92 16.82
N LEU A 324 22.33 7.80 17.31
CA LEU A 324 23.07 6.81 18.08
C LEU A 324 24.24 6.25 17.26
N ILE A 325 25.37 6.05 17.94
CA ILE A 325 26.45 5.23 17.39
C ILE A 325 26.06 3.78 17.64
N ASN A 326 25.35 3.20 16.67
CA ASN A 326 24.85 1.84 16.74
C ASN A 326 25.91 0.80 16.39
N ILE A 327 26.00 -0.23 17.23
CA ILE A 327 26.85 -1.41 17.04
C ILE A 327 25.91 -2.61 16.87
N ALA A 328 25.82 -3.08 15.62
CA ALA A 328 24.86 -4.08 15.18
C ALA A 328 25.59 -5.28 14.60
N PHE A 329 25.78 -6.34 15.38
CA PHE A 329 26.47 -7.52 14.90
C PHE A 329 25.51 -8.38 14.08
N GLY A 330 26.03 -9.05 13.04
CA GLY A 330 25.23 -9.98 12.26
C GLY A 330 24.75 -11.15 13.13
N GLN A 331 23.45 -11.33 13.23
CA GLN A 331 22.82 -12.41 13.99
C GLN A 331 22.43 -13.56 13.04
N PRO A 332 22.25 -14.79 13.56
CA PRO A 332 21.72 -15.89 12.77
C PRO A 332 20.31 -15.56 12.27
N ASP A 333 19.99 -15.92 11.03
CA ASP A 333 18.60 -16.00 10.58
C ASP A 333 17.93 -17.17 11.31
N GLY A 334 17.45 -16.91 12.53
CA GLY A 334 16.70 -17.89 13.31
C GLY A 334 15.41 -18.26 12.57
N MET A 335 15.13 -19.56 12.48
CA MET A 335 13.91 -20.07 11.81
C MET A 335 12.65 -19.92 12.67
N ASP A 336 12.80 -19.81 13.99
CA ASP A 336 11.69 -19.85 14.94
C ASP A 336 11.30 -18.44 15.42
N ASN A 337 10.05 -18.26 15.84
CA ASN A 337 9.56 -17.02 16.43
C ASN A 337 10.01 -16.89 17.90
N ASP A 338 11.33 -16.90 18.12
CA ASP A 338 11.98 -16.92 19.43
C ASP A 338 13.20 -16.00 19.46
N ALA A 339 13.20 -15.02 20.38
CA ALA A 339 14.23 -13.98 20.43
C ALA A 339 15.61 -14.53 20.83
N LEU A 340 15.67 -15.48 21.76
CA LEU A 340 16.94 -16.05 22.21
C LEU A 340 17.65 -16.80 21.08
N SER A 341 16.91 -17.57 20.26
CA SER A 341 17.47 -18.25 19.08
C SER A 341 18.01 -17.30 18.00
N LYS A 342 17.55 -16.05 18.00
CA LYS A 342 17.97 -14.98 17.07
C LYS A 342 19.05 -14.09 17.67
N ALA A 343 19.41 -14.24 18.94
CA ALA A 343 20.40 -13.42 19.60
C ALA A 343 21.83 -13.75 19.13
N LEU A 344 22.74 -12.77 19.24
CA LEU A 344 24.17 -12.95 19.03
C LEU A 344 24.76 -13.79 20.16
N LEU A 345 25.42 -14.90 19.82
CA LEU A 345 26.17 -15.71 20.78
C LEU A 345 27.64 -15.27 20.85
N LEU A 346 28.05 -14.72 22.00
CA LEU A 346 29.42 -14.34 22.29
C LEU A 346 30.14 -15.50 22.98
N MET A 347 31.01 -16.18 22.24
CA MET A 347 31.77 -17.33 22.74
C MET A 347 33.00 -16.89 23.55
N PRO A 348 33.38 -17.64 24.61
CA PRO A 348 34.60 -17.42 25.37
C PRO A 348 35.84 -17.29 24.49
N GLY A 349 36.64 -16.25 24.73
CA GLY A 349 37.89 -16.02 24.02
C GLY A 349 37.74 -15.58 22.56
N GLN A 350 36.53 -15.54 21.99
CA GLN A 350 36.31 -15.00 20.64
C GLN A 350 36.04 -13.50 20.68
N ARG A 351 36.83 -12.74 19.92
CA ARG A 351 36.64 -11.29 19.75
C ARG A 351 35.67 -11.02 18.62
N GLN A 352 34.62 -10.26 18.89
CA GLN A 352 33.76 -9.65 17.87
C GLN A 352 34.16 -8.19 17.65
N THR A 353 34.15 -7.74 16.39
CA THR A 353 34.60 -6.40 15.99
C THR A 353 33.61 -5.72 15.07
N TYR A 354 33.35 -4.44 15.28
CA TYR A 354 32.46 -3.63 14.45
C TYR A 354 33.07 -2.26 14.18
N ASP A 355 33.17 -1.88 12.91
CA ASP A 355 33.67 -0.56 12.54
C ASP A 355 32.52 0.45 12.48
N PHE A 356 32.69 1.60 13.12
CA PHE A 356 31.72 2.70 13.10
C PHE A 356 32.40 4.02 12.73
N THR A 357 31.60 4.97 12.26
CA THR A 357 32.03 6.34 11.97
C THR A 357 31.32 7.27 12.94
N ALA A 358 32.04 8.18 13.58
CA ALA A 358 31.44 9.10 14.54
C ALA A 358 30.58 10.16 13.82
N PRO A 359 29.31 10.35 14.25
CA PRO A 359 28.37 11.26 13.59
C PRO A 359 28.58 12.73 13.95
N ALA A 360 29.33 13.02 15.02
CA ALA A 360 29.71 14.36 15.46
C ALA A 360 30.97 14.30 16.35
N ASP A 361 31.58 15.47 16.60
CA ASP A 361 32.62 15.61 17.61
C ASP A 361 32.03 15.50 19.01
N GLY A 362 32.67 14.77 19.92
CA GLY A 362 32.19 14.69 21.30
C GLY A 362 32.88 13.64 22.17
N THR A 363 32.26 13.37 23.32
CA THR A 363 32.72 12.36 24.29
C THR A 363 31.62 11.36 24.55
N VAL A 364 31.98 10.09 24.70
CA VAL A 364 31.09 8.99 25.10
C VAL A 364 31.56 8.49 26.47
N SER A 365 30.67 8.57 27.46
CA SER A 365 30.96 8.11 28.83
C SER A 365 30.48 6.69 29.14
N SER A 366 29.55 6.13 28.35
CA SER A 366 29.02 4.79 28.56
C SER A 366 28.62 4.08 27.27
N VAL A 367 28.66 2.75 27.30
CA VAL A 367 28.09 1.86 26.28
C VAL A 367 26.80 1.26 26.83
N HIS A 368 25.70 1.46 26.13
CA HIS A 368 24.41 0.86 26.45
C HIS A 368 24.27 -0.49 25.74
N ALA A 369 23.91 -1.54 26.45
CA ALA A 369 23.52 -2.83 25.89
C ALA A 369 22.06 -3.12 26.28
N PRO A 370 21.11 -3.18 25.33
CA PRO A 370 19.70 -3.32 25.68
C PRO A 370 19.35 -4.72 26.20
N SER A 371 20.13 -5.75 25.83
CA SER A 371 19.92 -7.10 26.33
C SER A 371 21.21 -7.91 26.37
N LEU A 372 21.69 -8.22 27.58
CA LEU A 372 22.75 -9.18 27.84
C LEU A 372 22.27 -10.27 28.81
N GLY A 373 22.52 -11.52 28.47
CA GLY A 373 22.07 -12.66 29.27
C GLY A 373 22.90 -13.92 29.03
N LEU A 374 22.38 -15.05 29.49
CA LEU A 374 22.97 -16.36 29.26
C LEU A 374 22.10 -17.18 28.29
N PRO A 375 22.71 -18.02 27.43
CA PRO A 375 21.95 -18.89 26.52
C PRO A 375 21.26 -20.08 27.23
N PHE A 376 21.67 -20.40 28.46
CA PHE A 376 21.12 -21.48 29.27
C PHE A 376 21.36 -21.19 30.76
N ASP A 377 20.60 -21.84 31.64
CA ASP A 377 20.82 -21.75 33.09
C ASP A 377 22.15 -22.41 33.48
N SER A 378 23.10 -21.60 33.95
CA SER A 378 24.45 -22.03 34.34
C SER A 378 24.65 -22.10 35.86
N GLY A 379 23.62 -21.83 36.67
CA GLY A 379 23.69 -21.84 38.13
C GLY A 379 24.55 -20.72 38.72
N ALA A 380 24.06 -19.48 38.66
CA ALA A 380 24.56 -18.27 39.36
C ALA A 380 26.08 -17.99 39.26
N GLN A 381 26.74 -18.42 38.18
CA GLN A 381 28.14 -18.11 37.92
C GLN A 381 28.30 -16.71 37.35
N THR A 382 29.32 -15.96 37.79
CA THR A 382 29.64 -14.66 37.21
C THR A 382 30.42 -14.82 35.91
N SER A 383 30.01 -14.11 34.86
CA SER A 383 30.76 -13.95 33.61
C SER A 383 31.33 -12.55 33.49
N ALA A 384 32.32 -12.37 32.62
CA ALA A 384 32.92 -11.07 32.37
C ALA A 384 32.99 -10.77 30.87
N LEU A 385 32.54 -9.57 30.51
CA LEU A 385 32.48 -9.04 29.16
C LEU A 385 33.45 -7.86 29.05
N ARG A 386 34.51 -8.02 28.28
CA ARG A 386 35.49 -6.98 27.99
C ARG A 386 35.06 -6.19 26.76
N ILE A 387 35.03 -4.87 26.86
CA ILE A 387 34.70 -3.95 25.77
C ILE A 387 35.83 -2.93 25.62
N TRP A 388 36.29 -2.69 24.40
CA TRP A 388 37.31 -1.69 24.13
C TRP A 388 37.20 -1.12 22.71
N VAL A 389 37.69 0.10 22.53
CA VAL A 389 37.66 0.79 21.23
C VAL A 389 39.06 1.11 20.76
N THR A 390 39.33 0.86 19.48
CA THR A 390 40.60 1.14 18.80
C THR A 390 40.38 2.00 17.56
N GLN A 391 41.47 2.45 16.94
CA GLN A 391 41.41 2.99 15.58
C GLN A 391 41.49 1.85 14.55
N PRO A 392 40.83 1.94 13.38
CA PRO A 392 40.90 0.89 12.37
C PRO A 392 42.33 0.68 11.89
N GLY A 393 42.77 -0.59 11.83
CA GLY A 393 44.13 -0.96 11.41
C GLY A 393 45.23 -0.67 12.44
N ASN A 394 44.88 -0.19 13.64
CA ASN A 394 45.80 0.04 14.75
C ASN A 394 45.30 -0.67 16.02
N GLU A 395 46.20 -1.31 16.76
CA GLU A 395 45.85 -2.01 18.01
C GLU A 395 45.89 -1.11 19.25
N THR A 396 46.15 0.20 19.08
CA THR A 396 46.11 1.16 20.20
C THR A 396 44.69 1.29 20.76
N VAL A 397 44.56 0.93 22.04
CA VAL A 397 43.32 1.04 22.81
C VAL A 397 43.10 2.50 23.23
N LEU A 398 41.93 3.04 22.88
CA LEU A 398 41.52 4.40 23.25
C LEU A 398 40.75 4.43 24.58
N THR A 399 39.92 3.41 24.80
CA THR A 399 39.17 3.18 26.04
C THR A 399 38.96 1.68 26.22
N GLU A 400 38.83 1.23 27.46
CA GLU A 400 38.63 -0.17 27.82
C GLU A 400 37.81 -0.26 29.12
N THR A 401 36.92 -1.25 29.18
CA THR A 401 36.14 -1.56 30.38
C THR A 401 35.82 -3.06 30.43
N VAL A 402 35.53 -3.56 31.62
CA VAL A 402 35.12 -4.95 31.84
C VAL A 402 33.86 -4.95 32.70
N LEU A 403 32.75 -5.42 32.12
CA LEU A 403 31.51 -5.66 32.84
C LEU A 403 31.55 -7.07 33.44
N THR A 404 31.53 -7.17 34.77
CA THR A 404 31.37 -8.45 35.48
C THR A 404 29.99 -8.49 36.11
N SER A 405 29.19 -9.48 35.73
CA SER A 405 27.82 -9.69 36.19
C SER A 405 27.49 -11.17 36.24
N GLN A 406 26.39 -11.53 36.89
CA GLN A 406 25.88 -12.90 36.80
C GLN A 406 25.29 -13.19 35.42
N PHE A 407 24.67 -12.19 34.77
CA PHE A 407 23.86 -12.34 33.56
C PHE A 407 22.74 -13.38 33.74
N ASN A 408 21.49 -12.97 33.68
CA ASN A 408 20.39 -13.89 33.97
C ASN A 408 19.98 -14.68 32.73
N TYR A 409 19.78 -16.00 32.86
CA TYR A 409 19.00 -16.76 31.90
C TYR A 409 17.51 -16.45 32.13
N ARG A 410 16.84 -15.95 31.09
CA ARG A 410 15.43 -15.53 31.15
C ARG A 410 14.50 -16.44 30.35
N GLY A 411 14.93 -17.66 30.03
CA GLY A 411 14.12 -18.58 29.25
C GLY A 411 14.05 -18.14 27.78
N GLN A 412 13.00 -17.39 27.44
CA GLN A 412 12.70 -16.94 26.07
C GLN A 412 13.12 -15.48 25.79
N GLN A 413 13.49 -14.71 26.81
CA GLN A 413 14.11 -13.39 26.63
C GLN A 413 15.61 -13.52 26.48
N VAL A 414 16.22 -12.56 25.77
CA VAL A 414 17.67 -12.51 25.57
C VAL A 414 18.41 -12.20 26.87
N GLY A 415 17.97 -11.20 27.64
CA GLY A 415 18.63 -10.82 28.88
C GLY A 415 18.13 -9.50 29.49
N ASP A 416 18.93 -8.92 30.39
CA ASP A 416 18.65 -7.63 31.03
C ASP A 416 19.47 -6.50 30.36
N ALA A 417 19.04 -5.24 30.52
CA ALA A 417 19.77 -4.08 30.01
C ALA A 417 20.93 -3.66 30.93
N TYR A 418 22.02 -3.16 30.34
CA TYR A 418 23.21 -2.69 31.07
C TYR A 418 23.75 -1.37 30.50
N ASP A 419 24.01 -0.40 31.37
CA ASP A 419 24.80 0.79 31.07
C ASP A 419 26.24 0.61 31.58
N ILE A 420 27.18 0.49 30.65
CA ILE A 420 28.56 0.09 30.93
C ILE A 420 29.46 1.34 30.87
N PRO A 421 29.98 1.84 32.00
CA PRO A 421 30.79 3.04 32.01
C PRO A 421 32.16 2.81 31.34
N LEU A 422 32.60 3.82 30.60
CA LEU A 422 33.92 3.88 29.97
C LEU A 422 34.88 4.70 30.84
N ASN A 423 36.06 4.16 31.13
CA ASN A 423 37.08 4.85 31.91
C ASN A 423 38.49 4.58 31.33
N PRO A 424 39.12 5.54 30.64
CA PRO A 424 38.64 6.91 30.41
C PRO A 424 37.46 6.98 29.41
N PRO A 425 36.63 8.04 29.45
CA PRO A 425 35.63 8.31 28.42
C PRO A 425 36.25 8.36 27.02
N LEU A 426 35.53 7.89 26.00
CA LEU A 426 36.00 7.88 24.62
C LEU A 426 35.76 9.25 23.98
N THR A 427 36.82 9.91 23.51
CA THR A 427 36.68 11.12 22.68
C THR A 427 36.65 10.73 21.20
N VAL A 428 35.64 11.19 20.47
CA VAL A 428 35.47 10.92 19.03
C VAL A 428 35.45 12.22 18.23
N ALA A 429 35.88 12.14 16.96
CA ALA A 429 35.86 13.25 16.02
C ALA A 429 34.96 12.95 14.81
N PHE A 430 34.23 13.95 14.33
CA PHE A 430 33.29 13.83 13.22
C PHE A 430 33.94 13.17 11.99
N GLY A 431 33.27 12.16 11.44
CA GLY A 431 33.73 11.45 10.24
C GLY A 431 34.94 10.55 10.44
N GLN A 432 35.53 10.51 11.63
CA GLN A 432 36.59 9.57 11.95
C GLN A 432 36.01 8.17 12.19
N LYS A 433 36.72 7.15 11.69
CA LYS A 433 36.38 5.75 11.89
C LYS A 433 37.04 5.18 13.13
N TYR A 434 36.33 4.28 13.81
CA TYR A 434 36.73 3.59 15.02
C TYR A 434 36.32 2.12 14.92
N THR A 435 36.97 1.26 15.68
CA THR A 435 36.63 -0.17 15.77
C THR A 435 36.19 -0.47 17.21
N PHE A 436 34.94 -0.86 17.37
CA PHE A 436 34.39 -1.40 18.61
C PHE A 436 34.73 -2.88 18.72
N ASN A 437 35.23 -3.31 19.88
CA ASN A 437 35.60 -4.69 20.14
C ASN A 437 34.91 -5.18 21.40
N VAL A 438 34.42 -6.42 21.37
CA VAL A 438 33.83 -7.09 22.52
C VAL A 438 34.29 -8.54 22.60
N GLN A 439 34.58 -9.01 23.81
CA GLN A 439 35.04 -10.38 24.07
C GLN A 439 34.60 -10.85 25.44
N VAL A 440 34.13 -12.10 25.51
CA VAL A 440 33.89 -12.77 26.80
C VAL A 440 35.20 -13.34 27.32
N THR A 441 35.58 -12.97 28.55
CA THR A 441 36.86 -13.35 29.16
C THR A 441 36.74 -14.52 30.15
N THR A 442 35.54 -15.00 30.39
CA THR A 442 35.23 -16.18 31.22
C THR A 442 34.85 -17.38 30.36
N ASP A 443 34.84 -18.59 30.93
CA ASP A 443 34.53 -19.84 30.21
C ASP A 443 33.05 -20.02 29.84
N GLN A 444 32.16 -19.15 30.33
CA GLN A 444 30.73 -19.17 30.02
C GLN A 444 30.39 -18.21 28.88
N PRO A 445 29.61 -18.63 27.86
CA PRO A 445 29.16 -17.74 26.79
C PRO A 445 28.11 -16.73 27.28
N ILE A 446 28.05 -15.59 26.61
CA ILE A 446 27.03 -14.54 26.83
C ILE A 446 26.21 -14.40 25.56
N VAL A 447 24.91 -14.14 25.69
CA VAL A 447 24.07 -13.72 24.56
C VAL A 447 23.86 -12.21 24.59
N SER A 448 23.86 -11.61 23.41
CA SER A 448 23.56 -10.20 23.17
C SER A 448 22.44 -10.08 22.16
N GLY A 449 21.55 -9.12 22.36
CA GLY A 449 20.54 -8.79 21.37
C GLY A 449 20.31 -7.30 21.37
N GLY A 450 20.07 -6.75 20.17
CA GLY A 450 19.49 -5.42 20.05
C GLY A 450 18.04 -5.37 20.50
N SER A 451 17.42 -4.21 20.34
CA SER A 451 16.02 -4.00 20.72
C SER A 451 15.09 -5.03 20.09
N ILE A 452 14.12 -5.52 20.85
CA ILE A 452 13.17 -6.53 20.39
C ILE A 452 11.93 -5.85 19.81
N PHE A 453 11.63 -6.16 18.55
CA PHE A 453 10.49 -5.65 17.81
C PHE A 453 9.44 -6.73 17.61
N ALA A 454 8.18 -6.33 17.51
CA ALA A 454 7.12 -7.17 16.97
C ALA A 454 6.37 -6.47 15.86
N ARG A 455 5.95 -7.24 14.87
CA ARG A 455 5.10 -6.79 13.75
C ARG A 455 3.85 -7.64 13.65
N ASP A 456 2.81 -7.10 13.01
CA ASP A 456 1.51 -7.78 12.91
C ASP A 456 1.54 -9.13 12.18
N GLY A 457 2.38 -9.23 11.13
CA GLY A 457 2.85 -10.52 10.64
C GLY A 457 2.82 -10.77 9.13
N GLY A 458 2.67 -12.05 8.74
CA GLY A 458 2.60 -12.47 7.33
C GLY A 458 1.52 -11.72 6.52
N TRP A 459 1.78 -11.47 5.23
CA TRP A 459 0.98 -10.59 4.34
C TRP A 459 1.03 -9.08 4.66
N GLU A 460 1.97 -8.66 5.51
CA GLU A 460 2.43 -7.28 5.64
C GLU A 460 3.82 -7.10 5.05
N GLU A 461 4.07 -5.87 4.61
CA GLU A 461 5.36 -5.35 4.24
C GLU A 461 6.31 -5.43 5.44
N VAL A 462 7.54 -5.87 5.19
CA VAL A 462 8.51 -6.14 6.25
C VAL A 462 9.13 -4.82 6.70
N VAL A 463 8.83 -4.42 7.94
CA VAL A 463 9.34 -3.21 8.58
C VAL A 463 10.02 -3.60 9.91
N PRO A 464 11.24 -3.12 10.20
CA PRO A 464 12.07 -2.31 9.33
C PRO A 464 12.59 -3.09 8.12
N SER A 465 12.76 -2.38 7.00
CA SER A 465 13.43 -2.88 5.83
C SER A 465 14.93 -2.60 5.91
N ASP A 466 15.71 -3.30 5.07
CA ASP A 466 17.10 -2.93 4.87
C ASP A 466 17.19 -1.56 4.17
N ILE A 467 18.22 -0.79 4.52
CA ILE A 467 18.43 0.57 4.04
C ILE A 467 19.86 0.75 3.52
N CYS A 468 20.07 1.77 2.69
CA CYS A 468 21.41 2.29 2.40
C CYS A 468 21.75 3.36 3.42
N LEU A 469 22.95 3.35 4.02
CA LEU A 469 23.32 4.42 4.93
C LEU A 469 23.43 5.77 4.23
N PHE A 470 23.00 6.81 4.92
CA PHE A 470 23.23 8.19 4.50
C PHE A 470 24.73 8.53 4.51
N PRO A 471 25.18 9.47 3.63
CA PRO A 471 26.51 10.03 3.75
C PRO A 471 26.73 10.61 5.15
N THR A 472 27.96 10.55 5.64
CA THR A 472 28.31 11.09 6.95
C THR A 472 27.88 12.55 7.09
N GLY A 473 27.12 12.86 8.13
CA GLY A 473 26.58 14.20 8.40
C GLY A 473 25.19 14.46 7.82
N VAL A 474 24.62 13.50 7.08
CA VAL A 474 23.21 13.51 6.68
C VAL A 474 22.46 12.51 7.56
N THR A 475 21.31 12.93 8.06
CA THR A 475 20.42 12.16 8.94
C THR A 475 19.03 12.06 8.33
N PHE A 476 18.16 11.23 8.92
CA PHE A 476 16.74 11.18 8.57
C PHE A 476 16.06 12.55 8.73
N ALA A 477 16.47 13.34 9.74
CA ALA A 477 15.91 14.66 10.00
C ALA A 477 16.14 15.68 8.87
N ASP A 478 17.12 15.43 8.00
CA ASP A 478 17.40 16.27 6.82
C ASP A 478 16.44 16.01 5.64
N ASP A 479 15.52 15.03 5.74
CA ASP A 479 14.55 14.61 4.72
C ASP A 479 15.18 14.44 3.32
N PRO A 480 16.19 13.54 3.19
CA PRO A 480 16.87 13.34 1.92
C PRO A 480 15.91 12.73 0.88
N PRO A 481 15.99 13.16 -0.40
CA PRO A 481 15.07 12.69 -1.43
C PRO A 481 15.24 11.19 -1.71
N PRO A 482 14.17 10.52 -2.21
CA PRO A 482 14.26 9.13 -2.63
C PRO A 482 15.23 8.96 -3.81
N GLY A 483 15.80 7.77 -3.94
CA GLY A 483 16.72 7.44 -5.04
C GLY A 483 18.10 8.12 -4.97
N ALA A 484 18.50 8.61 -3.79
CA ALA A 484 19.82 9.21 -3.57
C ALA A 484 21.00 8.24 -3.78
N PHE A 485 20.74 6.93 -3.73
CA PHE A 485 21.74 5.88 -3.94
C PHE A 485 21.35 5.02 -5.13
N ASP A 486 22.34 4.71 -5.97
CA ASP A 486 22.21 3.60 -6.92
C ASP A 486 22.50 2.26 -6.21
N SER A 487 22.27 1.15 -6.90
CA SER A 487 22.52 -0.19 -6.35
C SER A 487 24.00 -0.47 -6.04
N ASP A 488 24.92 0.25 -6.68
CA ASP A 488 26.35 -0.04 -6.65
C ASP A 488 27.06 0.72 -5.51
N ASN A 489 26.50 1.86 -5.10
CA ASN A 489 27.02 2.76 -4.07
C ASN A 489 26.24 2.67 -2.74
N CYS A 490 25.27 1.78 -2.65
CA CYS A 490 24.52 1.52 -1.42
C CYS A 490 25.37 0.78 -0.39
N ASP A 491 25.82 1.48 0.66
CA ASP A 491 26.34 0.82 1.87
C ASP A 491 25.18 0.23 2.68
N ARG A 492 24.69 -0.92 2.20
CA ARG A 492 23.50 -1.58 2.74
C ARG A 492 23.72 -1.93 4.21
N ARG A 493 22.75 -1.58 5.04
CA ARG A 493 22.62 -2.06 6.42
C ARG A 493 21.39 -2.93 6.53
N ARG A 494 21.63 -4.13 7.04
CA ARG A 494 20.59 -5.07 7.42
C ARG A 494 20.06 -4.65 8.78
N LEU A 495 18.76 -4.45 8.92
CA LEU A 495 18.16 -4.08 10.21
C LEU A 495 17.70 -5.32 10.97
N ILE A 496 16.82 -6.12 10.37
CA ILE A 496 16.35 -7.36 10.98
C ILE A 496 17.47 -8.40 10.95
N GLY A 497 17.83 -8.92 12.13
CA GLY A 497 18.93 -9.87 12.29
C GLY A 497 20.30 -9.21 12.28
N SER A 498 20.39 -7.89 12.49
CA SER A 498 21.67 -7.25 12.85
C SER A 498 21.48 -6.13 13.86
N LEU A 499 20.51 -5.22 13.62
CA LEU A 499 20.18 -4.16 14.56
C LEU A 499 19.08 -4.60 15.53
N VAL A 500 18.01 -5.22 15.03
CA VAL A 500 16.84 -5.59 15.84
C VAL A 500 16.50 -7.06 15.69
N ILE A 501 15.94 -7.63 16.77
CA ILE A 501 15.34 -8.96 16.78
C ILE A 501 13.84 -8.80 16.53
N MET A 502 13.28 -9.54 15.56
CA MET A 502 11.88 -9.40 15.17
C MET A 502 11.03 -10.61 15.56
N TYR A 503 9.92 -10.36 16.25
CA TYR A 503 8.78 -11.24 16.43
C TYR A 503 7.70 -10.99 15.38
N ASP A 504 6.99 -12.04 15.00
CA ASP A 504 5.84 -11.98 14.12
C ASP A 504 4.58 -12.42 14.89
N PHE A 505 3.61 -11.53 15.07
CA PHE A 505 2.38 -11.85 15.80
C PHE A 505 1.45 -12.81 15.04
N ASN A 506 1.56 -12.87 13.70
CA ASN A 506 0.60 -13.53 12.82
C ASN A 506 -0.87 -13.25 13.21
N LEU A 507 -1.22 -11.97 13.44
CA LEU A 507 -2.57 -11.55 13.88
C LEU A 507 -3.68 -11.92 12.88
N HIS A 508 -3.30 -12.32 11.67
CA HIS A 508 -4.18 -12.83 10.63
C HIS A 508 -4.70 -14.24 10.82
N ASN A 509 -4.06 -15.02 11.69
CA ASN A 509 -4.51 -16.36 12.02
C ASN A 509 -5.88 -16.32 12.73
N GLU A 510 -6.59 -17.44 12.65
CA GLU A 510 -7.85 -17.64 13.37
C GLU A 510 -7.64 -17.45 14.88
N GLU A 511 -8.68 -16.96 15.55
CA GLU A 511 -8.65 -16.84 17.00
C GLU A 511 -8.77 -18.22 17.66
N ASP A 512 -7.77 -18.55 18.47
CA ASP A 512 -7.74 -19.74 19.31
C ASP A 512 -6.82 -19.52 20.53
N PRO A 513 -6.85 -20.42 21.53
CA PRO A 513 -6.00 -20.29 22.70
C PRO A 513 -4.50 -20.23 22.38
N ASN A 514 -4.02 -20.90 21.32
CA ASN A 514 -2.60 -20.89 20.96
C ASN A 514 -2.19 -19.50 20.47
N LYS A 515 -2.99 -18.89 19.57
CA LYS A 515 -2.75 -17.51 19.11
C LYS A 515 -2.73 -16.52 20.28
N ARG A 516 -3.63 -16.68 21.26
CA ARG A 516 -3.63 -15.82 22.46
C ARG A 516 -2.35 -15.99 23.27
N ASP A 517 -1.94 -17.23 23.53
CA ASP A 517 -0.75 -17.53 24.32
C ASP A 517 0.52 -17.03 23.62
N GLU A 518 0.59 -17.17 22.29
CA GLU A 518 1.66 -16.59 21.47
C GLU A 518 1.65 -15.06 21.51
N THR A 519 0.48 -14.43 21.39
CA THR A 519 0.36 -12.97 21.46
C THR A 519 0.84 -12.46 22.82
N LEU A 520 0.42 -13.09 23.94
CA LEU A 520 0.89 -12.72 25.28
C LEU A 520 2.41 -12.88 25.41
N LYS A 521 2.94 -14.02 24.95
CA LYS A 521 4.40 -14.24 24.91
C LYS A 521 5.10 -13.10 24.15
N ILE A 522 4.61 -12.71 22.98
CA ILE A 522 5.27 -11.68 22.17
C ILE A 522 5.18 -10.31 22.86
N VAL A 523 3.99 -9.90 23.31
CA VAL A 523 3.81 -8.59 23.99
C VAL A 523 4.69 -8.51 25.23
N ASP A 524 4.77 -9.57 26.04
CA ASP A 524 5.60 -9.62 27.26
C ASP A 524 7.09 -9.42 26.95
N ASN A 525 7.56 -9.90 25.81
CA ASN A 525 8.99 -9.95 25.45
C ASN A 525 9.43 -8.90 24.41
N THR A 526 8.53 -8.00 23.99
CA THR A 526 8.80 -7.01 22.95
C THR A 526 9.04 -5.60 23.50
N ASP A 527 10.04 -4.88 23.01
CA ASP A 527 10.28 -3.48 23.38
C ASP A 527 9.50 -2.51 22.49
N TYR A 528 9.38 -2.83 21.21
CA TYR A 528 8.72 -1.99 20.20
C TYR A 528 7.72 -2.77 19.35
N ILE A 529 6.55 -2.19 19.07
CA ILE A 529 5.58 -2.75 18.14
C ILE A 529 5.51 -1.84 16.92
N VAL A 530 5.64 -2.42 15.72
CA VAL A 530 5.49 -1.70 14.45
C VAL A 530 4.26 -2.19 13.70
N ILE A 531 3.38 -1.25 13.37
CA ILE A 531 2.22 -1.47 12.49
C ILE A 531 2.56 -0.84 11.15
N ALA A 532 2.75 -1.67 10.13
CA ALA A 532 3.22 -1.23 8.82
C ALA A 532 2.09 -0.66 7.93
N THR A 533 0.88 -1.18 8.04
CA THR A 533 -0.25 -0.81 7.16
C THR A 533 -1.58 -0.86 7.91
N ASN A 534 -2.67 -0.37 7.28
CA ASN A 534 -4.03 -0.46 7.81
C ASN A 534 -4.72 -1.82 7.59
N ARG A 535 -4.08 -2.80 6.93
CA ARG A 535 -4.69 -4.11 6.59
C ARG A 535 -5.22 -4.88 7.80
N ARG A 536 -4.70 -4.63 9.00
CA ARG A 536 -5.12 -5.33 10.22
C ARG A 536 -6.14 -4.55 11.01
N TYR A 537 -5.74 -3.41 11.56
CA TYR A 537 -6.60 -2.64 12.45
C TYR A 537 -7.81 -2.02 11.72
N ASP A 538 -7.81 -1.94 10.38
CA ASP A 538 -8.96 -1.48 9.59
C ASP A 538 -9.59 -2.61 8.74
N SER A 539 -8.87 -3.23 7.81
CA SER A 539 -9.49 -4.22 6.91
C SER A 539 -10.00 -5.48 7.62
N GLN A 540 -9.33 -5.97 8.67
CA GLN A 540 -9.87 -7.08 9.49
C GLN A 540 -11.01 -6.65 10.41
N ALA A 541 -11.04 -5.37 10.80
CA ALA A 541 -12.09 -4.81 11.65
C ALA A 541 -13.48 -4.89 11.03
N ARG A 542 -13.55 -5.01 9.70
CA ARG A 542 -14.79 -5.27 8.95
C ARG A 542 -15.40 -6.65 9.23
N ILE A 543 -14.66 -7.57 9.84
CA ILE A 543 -15.12 -8.91 10.23
C ILE A 543 -14.88 -9.13 11.74
N PRO A 544 -15.48 -8.30 12.62
CA PRO A 544 -15.12 -8.26 14.05
C PRO A 544 -15.46 -9.56 14.78
N LEU A 545 -16.41 -10.35 14.26
CA LEU A 545 -16.78 -11.66 14.81
C LEU A 545 -15.73 -12.75 14.53
N ARG A 546 -14.84 -12.56 13.54
CA ARG A 546 -13.76 -13.50 13.23
C ARG A 546 -12.51 -13.23 14.06
N TRP A 547 -12.21 -11.95 14.35
CA TRP A 547 -11.03 -11.53 15.10
C TRP A 547 -11.31 -10.62 16.31
N PRO A 548 -12.25 -10.98 17.22
CA PRO A 548 -12.62 -10.09 18.32
C PRO A 548 -11.46 -9.80 19.29
N MET A 549 -10.55 -10.76 19.51
CA MET A 549 -9.38 -10.56 20.37
C MET A 549 -8.34 -9.64 19.71
N THR A 550 -8.06 -9.83 18.42
CA THR A 550 -7.18 -8.92 17.66
C THR A 550 -7.72 -7.49 17.66
N MET A 551 -9.04 -7.30 17.52
CA MET A 551 -9.65 -5.97 17.63
C MET A 551 -9.45 -5.36 19.02
N ARG A 552 -9.66 -6.14 20.08
CA ARG A 552 -9.40 -5.67 21.45
C ARG A 552 -7.93 -5.33 21.66
N TYR A 553 -7.00 -6.10 21.08
CA TYR A 553 -5.57 -5.80 21.10
C TYR A 553 -5.26 -4.43 20.46
N TYR A 554 -5.78 -4.14 19.26
CA TYR A 554 -5.54 -2.85 18.62
C TYR A 554 -6.16 -1.68 19.39
N ASP A 555 -7.39 -1.84 19.89
CA ASP A 555 -8.05 -0.82 20.71
C ASP A 555 -7.21 -0.45 21.94
N THR A 556 -6.64 -1.43 22.64
CA THR A 556 -5.81 -1.19 23.83
C THR A 556 -4.40 -0.72 23.50
N LEU A 557 -3.85 -1.13 22.34
CA LEU A 557 -2.57 -0.64 21.85
C LEU A 557 -2.65 0.85 21.48
N PHE A 558 -3.63 1.25 20.66
CA PHE A 558 -3.78 2.65 20.24
C PHE A 558 -4.24 3.59 21.36
N SER A 559 -4.97 3.09 22.36
CA SER A 559 -5.34 3.88 23.55
C SER A 559 -4.26 3.94 24.63
N GLY A 560 -3.22 3.10 24.52
CA GLY A 560 -2.16 2.97 25.53
C GLY A 560 -2.54 2.15 26.77
N GLU A 561 -3.75 1.58 26.82
CA GLU A 561 -4.22 0.66 27.88
C GLU A 561 -3.35 -0.60 27.95
N LEU A 562 -2.79 -1.04 26.81
CA LEU A 562 -1.92 -2.24 26.73
C LEU A 562 -0.54 -2.03 27.39
N GLY A 563 -0.15 -0.80 27.72
CA GLY A 563 1.18 -0.49 28.28
C GLY A 563 2.23 -0.08 27.24
N PHE A 564 1.80 0.39 26.08
CA PHE A 564 2.66 0.88 25.01
C PHE A 564 2.25 2.30 24.62
N ASP A 565 3.22 3.15 24.31
CA ASP A 565 3.00 4.52 23.84
C ASP A 565 3.32 4.61 22.35
N LEU A 566 2.46 5.29 21.58
CA LEU A 566 2.74 5.65 20.20
C LEU A 566 3.82 6.75 20.20
N ILE A 567 5.04 6.40 19.79
CA ILE A 567 6.19 7.32 19.83
C ILE A 567 6.47 7.99 18.49
N GLN A 568 6.09 7.37 17.37
CA GLN A 568 6.24 7.93 16.03
C GLN A 568 5.11 7.51 15.10
N THR A 569 4.76 8.38 14.15
CA THR A 569 3.86 8.10 13.04
C THR A 569 4.49 8.64 11.76
N PHE A 570 4.70 7.76 10.78
CA PHE A 570 5.23 8.11 9.47
C PHE A 570 4.08 8.10 8.48
N GLN A 571 3.80 9.22 7.85
CA GLN A 571 2.70 9.33 6.90
C GLN A 571 3.01 10.38 5.83
N GLU A 572 3.04 9.91 4.58
CA GLU A 572 2.97 10.78 3.41
C GLU A 572 1.59 10.68 2.79
N SER A 573 1.04 11.81 2.36
CA SER A 573 -0.28 11.86 1.75
C SER A 573 -0.39 13.09 0.85
N PHE A 574 -1.60 13.49 0.47
CA PHE A 574 -1.81 14.69 -0.35
C PHE A 574 -1.35 15.93 0.43
N GLU A 575 -0.29 16.58 -0.04
CA GLU A 575 0.25 17.74 0.67
C GLU A 575 0.62 18.90 -0.26
N LEU A 576 0.46 20.13 0.22
CA LEU A 576 0.96 21.34 -0.44
C LEU A 576 1.40 22.33 0.62
N GLY A 577 2.70 22.33 0.92
CA GLY A 577 3.23 23.08 2.05
C GLY A 577 2.57 22.60 3.36
N PRO A 578 1.98 23.49 4.17
CA PRO A 578 1.36 23.09 5.44
C PRO A 578 -0.01 22.40 5.28
N LEU A 579 -0.62 22.42 4.08
CA LEU A 579 -1.92 21.80 3.84
C LEU A 579 -1.73 20.32 3.57
N LYS A 580 -2.23 19.46 4.47
CA LYS A 580 -2.26 18.01 4.29
C LYS A 580 -3.70 17.51 4.27
N VAL A 581 -4.01 16.60 3.35
CA VAL A 581 -5.29 15.88 3.28
C VAL A 581 -4.97 14.40 3.31
N SER A 582 -5.24 13.76 4.44
CA SER A 582 -5.00 12.33 4.58
C SER A 582 -5.98 11.52 3.74
N ASP A 583 -5.45 10.54 3.03
CA ASP A 583 -6.14 9.50 2.26
C ASP A 583 -6.53 8.27 3.10
N GLN A 584 -6.26 8.32 4.40
CA GLN A 584 -6.51 7.29 5.41
C GLN A 584 -7.25 7.86 6.62
N TYR A 585 -8.09 7.05 7.26
CA TYR A 585 -8.65 7.35 8.57
C TYR A 585 -7.78 6.74 9.67
N LEU A 586 -6.96 7.57 10.31
CA LEU A 586 -6.01 7.06 11.30
C LEU A 586 -6.68 6.76 12.65
N PRO A 587 -6.29 5.70 13.37
CA PRO A 587 -6.81 5.40 14.71
C PRO A 587 -6.64 6.55 15.72
N SER A 588 -5.58 7.35 15.57
CA SER A 588 -5.32 8.55 16.39
C SER A 588 -6.43 9.61 16.29
N TYR A 589 -7.22 9.61 15.21
CA TYR A 589 -8.31 10.56 15.01
C TYR A 589 -9.46 10.37 16.00
N LYS A 590 -9.61 9.16 16.56
CA LYS A 590 -10.57 8.88 17.63
C LYS A 590 -10.29 9.74 18.87
N ALA A 591 -9.02 9.93 19.23
CA ALA A 591 -8.61 10.77 20.35
C ALA A 591 -8.90 12.27 20.10
N LEU A 592 -9.00 12.68 18.83
CA LEU A 592 -9.35 14.04 18.42
C LEU A 592 -10.88 14.26 18.33
N GLY A 593 -11.69 13.25 18.66
CA GLY A 593 -13.15 13.32 18.57
C GLY A 593 -13.68 13.31 17.13
N ILE A 594 -12.86 12.89 16.16
CA ILE A 594 -13.29 12.74 14.77
C ILE A 594 -14.25 11.54 14.69
N PRO A 595 -15.42 11.68 14.03
CA PRO A 595 -16.40 10.60 13.94
C PRO A 595 -15.95 9.41 13.10
N GLU A 596 -16.17 8.19 13.61
CA GLU A 596 -15.79 6.92 12.96
C GLU A 596 -16.46 6.69 11.59
N TRP A 597 -17.65 7.24 11.34
CA TRP A 597 -18.32 7.11 10.04
C TRP A 597 -17.53 7.77 8.89
N LEU A 598 -16.58 8.66 9.18
CA LEU A 598 -15.68 9.23 8.18
C LEU A 598 -14.68 8.20 7.63
N ASN A 599 -14.45 7.08 8.33
CA ASN A 599 -13.63 5.98 7.83
C ASN A 599 -14.16 5.43 6.50
N GLU A 600 -15.48 5.46 6.25
CA GLU A 600 -16.06 5.01 4.98
C GLU A 600 -15.71 5.90 3.77
N PHE A 601 -15.00 7.02 3.98
CA PHE A 601 -14.55 7.93 2.93
C PHE A 601 -13.05 7.90 2.68
N GLU A 602 -12.29 7.08 3.41
CA GLU A 602 -10.88 6.85 3.10
C GLU A 602 -10.70 6.17 1.73
N SER A 603 -9.48 6.21 1.21
CA SER A 603 -9.17 5.57 -0.05
C SER A 603 -9.04 4.04 0.10
N GLU A 604 -9.34 3.29 -0.97
CA GLU A 604 -9.13 1.84 -1.00
C GLU A 604 -7.65 1.44 -0.90
N GLU A 605 -7.37 0.19 -0.48
CA GLU A 605 -6.01 -0.24 -0.12
C GLU A 605 -4.97 -0.07 -1.23
N ALA A 606 -5.36 -0.05 -2.51
CA ALA A 606 -4.38 0.18 -3.56
C ALA A 606 -3.79 1.60 -3.55
N PHE A 607 -4.45 2.56 -2.88
CA PHE A 607 -3.92 3.89 -2.58
C PHE A 607 -3.14 3.91 -1.28
N THR A 608 -3.73 3.40 -0.21
CA THR A 608 -3.15 3.54 1.13
C THR A 608 -1.94 2.64 1.33
N VAL A 609 -1.96 1.40 0.82
CA VAL A 609 -0.95 0.39 1.16
C VAL A 609 0.22 0.34 0.19
N TYR A 610 -0.01 0.55 -1.12
CA TYR A 610 1.05 0.35 -2.11
C TYR A 610 1.99 1.55 -2.28
N ASP A 611 1.53 2.78 -2.03
CA ASP A 611 2.38 3.98 -2.12
C ASP A 611 3.07 4.27 -0.78
N HIS A 612 2.35 4.87 0.17
CA HIS A 612 2.90 5.40 1.41
C HIS A 612 1.93 5.18 2.58
N PRO A 613 1.83 3.94 3.10
CA PRO A 613 0.95 3.65 4.22
C PRO A 613 1.38 4.41 5.47
N ALA A 614 0.42 4.72 6.34
CA ALA A 614 0.74 5.22 7.66
C ALA A 614 1.39 4.10 8.48
N VAL A 615 2.64 4.33 8.92
CA VAL A 615 3.38 3.41 9.78
C VAL A 615 3.38 3.95 11.20
N PHE A 616 3.04 3.10 12.17
CA PHE A 616 3.03 3.45 13.59
C PHE A 616 4.13 2.68 14.32
N LEU A 617 4.87 3.40 15.17
CA LEU A 617 5.87 2.80 16.04
C LEU A 617 5.49 3.05 17.50
N PHE A 618 5.31 1.96 18.23
CA PHE A 618 4.99 1.95 19.64
C PHE A 618 6.19 1.51 20.47
N LYS A 619 6.34 2.07 21.67
CA LYS A 619 7.35 1.68 22.65
C LYS A 619 6.70 1.19 23.93
N LYS A 620 7.17 0.08 24.47
CA LYS A 620 6.74 -0.46 25.76
C LYS A 620 7.07 0.53 26.88
N ARG A 621 6.11 0.79 27.77
CA ARG A 621 6.31 1.61 28.96
C ARG A 621 7.00 0.82 30.07
N ALA A 622 7.70 1.55 30.94
CA ALA A 622 8.33 0.98 32.13
C ALA A 622 7.32 0.39 33.14
N ASP A 623 6.05 0.81 33.08
CA ASP A 623 4.95 0.32 33.93
C ASP A 623 4.11 -0.78 33.28
N TYR A 624 4.57 -1.38 32.18
CA TYR A 624 3.92 -2.52 31.53
C TYR A 624 3.67 -3.67 32.54
N SER A 625 2.46 -4.25 32.51
CA SER A 625 2.07 -5.37 33.37
C SER A 625 1.62 -6.57 32.52
N PRO A 626 2.31 -7.72 32.61
CA PRO A 626 1.86 -8.98 32.01
C PRO A 626 0.45 -9.39 32.47
N GLU A 627 0.08 -9.09 33.72
CA GLU A 627 -1.24 -9.36 34.26
C GLU A 627 -2.31 -8.52 33.57
N ASN A 628 -2.04 -7.25 33.29
CA ASN A 628 -2.93 -6.37 32.55
C ASN A 628 -3.10 -6.84 31.09
N ALA A 629 -2.00 -7.14 30.40
CA ALA A 629 -2.05 -7.69 29.04
C ALA A 629 -2.86 -8.99 28.99
N ARG A 630 -2.66 -9.89 29.97
CA ARG A 630 -3.47 -11.10 30.14
C ARG A 630 -4.94 -10.77 30.37
N ALA A 631 -5.26 -9.86 31.29
CA ALA A 631 -6.65 -9.46 31.56
C ALA A 631 -7.34 -8.91 30.31
N ILE A 632 -6.64 -8.11 29.50
CA ILE A 632 -7.15 -7.58 28.24
C ILE A 632 -7.47 -8.72 27.26
N LEU A 633 -6.53 -9.61 26.96
CA LEU A 633 -6.76 -10.66 25.95
C LEU A 633 -7.73 -11.75 26.43
N TYR A 634 -7.80 -12.02 27.73
CA TYR A 634 -8.80 -12.93 28.31
C TYR A 634 -10.18 -12.28 28.50
N SER A 635 -10.31 -10.97 28.34
CA SER A 635 -11.62 -10.29 28.36
C SER A 635 -12.50 -10.68 27.16
N VAL A 636 -11.89 -11.24 26.10
CA VAL A 636 -12.58 -11.73 24.91
C VAL A 636 -12.70 -13.26 24.96
N PRO A 637 -13.91 -13.82 24.97
CA PRO A 637 -14.09 -15.27 24.87
C PRO A 637 -13.71 -15.78 23.47
N LEU A 638 -12.99 -16.89 23.40
CA LEU A 638 -12.55 -17.53 22.15
C LEU A 638 -13.33 -18.82 21.82
N THR A 639 -14.45 -19.05 22.49
CA THR A 639 -15.24 -20.28 22.35
C THR A 639 -15.93 -20.34 20.98
N ARG A 640 -15.67 -21.40 20.20
CA ARG A 640 -16.25 -21.56 18.85
C ARG A 640 -17.68 -22.08 18.91
N VAL A 641 -18.51 -21.64 17.96
CA VAL A 641 -19.91 -22.08 17.83
C VAL A 641 -20.00 -23.59 17.52
N ASP A 642 -19.00 -24.13 16.84
CA ASP A 642 -18.96 -25.51 16.39
C ASP A 642 -18.65 -26.51 17.53
N ASP A 643 -18.08 -26.03 18.64
CA ASP A 643 -17.75 -26.83 19.82
C ASP A 643 -18.98 -27.09 20.72
N TYR A 644 -20.13 -26.47 20.41
CA TYR A 644 -21.35 -26.59 21.22
C TYR A 644 -22.43 -27.42 20.52
N GLY A 645 -22.74 -28.58 21.09
CA GLY A 645 -23.87 -29.42 20.68
C GLY A 645 -25.23 -28.73 20.93
N ARG A 646 -25.78 -28.07 19.90
CA ARG A 646 -27.19 -27.69 19.60
C ARG A 646 -28.20 -27.33 20.71
N THR A 647 -27.83 -27.16 21.97
CA THR A 647 -28.83 -27.10 23.06
C THR A 647 -28.53 -26.14 24.20
N TYR A 648 -27.58 -25.21 24.04
CA TYR A 648 -27.30 -24.21 25.06
C TYR A 648 -27.12 -22.82 24.45
N SER A 649 -27.91 -21.86 24.92
CA SER A 649 -27.70 -20.43 24.66
C SER A 649 -26.73 -19.89 25.71
N ASP A 650 -25.43 -20.05 25.48
CA ASP A 650 -24.41 -19.41 26.32
C ASP A 650 -24.24 -17.94 25.89
N PRO A 651 -24.48 -16.95 26.77
CA PRO A 651 -24.32 -15.54 26.44
C PRO A 651 -22.84 -15.13 26.20
N THR A 652 -21.87 -16.02 26.44
CA THR A 652 -20.44 -15.83 26.17
C THR A 652 -19.97 -16.42 24.85
N LEU A 653 -20.87 -17.05 24.05
CA LEU A 653 -20.57 -17.52 22.70
C LEU A 653 -20.35 -16.33 21.75
N ILE A 654 -19.08 -16.01 21.51
CA ILE A 654 -18.63 -15.22 20.36
C ILE A 654 -17.74 -16.16 19.54
N GLY A 655 -18.37 -16.97 18.71
CA GLY A 655 -17.64 -17.87 17.83
C GLY A 655 -17.58 -17.31 16.41
N PRO A 656 -16.46 -17.49 15.68
CA PRO A 656 -16.45 -17.33 14.24
C PRO A 656 -17.48 -18.30 13.68
N VAL A 657 -18.56 -17.79 13.10
CA VAL A 657 -19.31 -18.56 12.11
C VAL A 657 -18.28 -18.89 11.02
N PRO A 658 -18.18 -20.12 10.49
CA PRO A 658 -17.44 -20.36 9.25
C PRO A 658 -18.06 -19.44 8.18
N TRP A 659 -17.45 -18.27 8.03
CA TRP A 659 -18.12 -17.12 7.45
C TRP A 659 -17.91 -17.20 5.96
N ASN A 660 -18.87 -17.82 5.28
CA ASN A 660 -18.97 -17.64 3.85
C ASN A 660 -19.29 -16.16 3.61
N VAL A 661 -18.33 -15.42 3.06
CA VAL A 661 -18.48 -14.00 2.71
C VAL A 661 -19.66 -13.77 1.75
N GLU A 662 -20.13 -14.79 1.00
CA GLU A 662 -21.37 -14.70 0.20
C GLU A 662 -22.65 -14.63 1.04
N ARG A 663 -22.62 -15.06 2.32
CA ARG A 663 -23.77 -15.03 3.24
C ARG A 663 -23.83 -13.79 4.13
N ALA A 664 -22.75 -13.01 4.13
CA ALA A 664 -22.63 -11.75 4.86
C ALA A 664 -23.04 -10.57 4.00
#